data_AF-A0A812TUT4-F1
#
_entry.id   AF-A0A812TUT4-F1
#
_cell.length_a   1.000
_cell.length_b   1.000
_cell.length_c   1.000
_cell.angle_alpha   90.00
_cell.angle_beta   90.00
_cell.angle_gamma   90.00
#
_symmetry.space_group_name_H-M   'P 1'
#
loop_
_entity.id
_entity.type
_entity.pdbx_description
1 polymer ?
#
loop_
_entity_poly.entity_id
_entity_poly.type
_entity_poly.pdbx_seq_one_letter_code
_entity_poly.pdbx_strand_id
1 'polypeptide(L)'
;MKRPSALQELQDNIHKSTAEPAEDHQHRDKGKAIKYNRQKSDLPPYIVSLIEEETKKSSSPRAAKTNLINKLYRKEADGSFSLQLSDPTFVEAQKIFNRKYKRTEDEAIPESLMVGLYFHGDRGSFDSALKKGEVFKVTEEGSDVDFYAFRKFVVGQEHGKETVHETNARKKISMQDLDSLKCAFRSLKWSFNFEKVDSTVDESGSLSDDSLKLLKQATTALEKLSKESRNLINTWSGGKEPLKELKAAYSKSLVISSKLSHLQDLGSFADGTPVTKNNWKRRLIPLALHGDGVPITGLGKSWVQTVTNFAWYSLLTMSTSTADSLFFVYALVDKMRVDAKDLTGTAHFVFNLLRWSFQALFDGVWPSADHLGRVYEPGSIEGKKAGKPLAEGYGAVLFSVVGDLDYYATILDVARSTSVTAPCSRCRATKYGDMSWQDFRPTATWMSSAYSPAAWKALPAAGKSTCPLFHMPWTSICNLGYDYMHCKYLGVDRILYSSILYLLVFHVLAFGSPEANMSWLWSEIQRHYKAFEVHARFQYLNRISMFYRAQKKSLSLRGKAAENRSLARPLLAIWAARMTAGIDLHRKLHLLLKLNWKLEELLEVNKFEFAFAEADANAFRDAMTGFLLLQKELSQHFSDHDPKLFNYTEKSHFLQHLGLEARFINPRMIWCFSGEDMQRRVQKVTAACARGQRPGQTEVKMCQRYRIALHLQFRKHGE
;
A
#
# COMPACT_ATOMS: atom_id res chain seq x y z
N MET A 1 16.00 -72.57 2.54
CA MET A 1 15.29 -71.88 1.43
C MET A 1 14.13 -71.07 1.98
N LYS A 2 14.22 -69.73 1.96
CA LYS A 2 13.09 -68.80 2.07
C LYS A 2 13.37 -67.65 1.09
N ARG A 3 12.43 -67.38 0.18
CA ARG A 3 12.52 -66.32 -0.84
C ARG A 3 12.38 -64.94 -0.19
N PRO A 4 13.09 -63.89 -0.66
CA PRO A 4 12.88 -62.51 -0.21
C PRO A 4 11.49 -61.98 -0.61
N SER A 5 10.97 -61.04 0.18
CA SER A 5 9.63 -60.46 -0.02
C SER A 5 9.60 -59.49 -1.21
N ALA A 6 8.46 -59.43 -1.90
CA ALA A 6 8.19 -58.59 -3.08
C ALA A 6 8.44 -57.08 -2.87
N LEU A 7 8.64 -56.60 -1.64
CA LEU A 7 9.03 -55.23 -1.35
C LEU A 7 10.50 -54.94 -1.68
N GLN A 8 11.35 -55.97 -1.60
CA GLN A 8 12.79 -55.86 -1.87
C GLN A 8 13.07 -55.87 -3.38
N GLU A 9 12.30 -56.64 -4.14
CA GLU A 9 12.29 -56.57 -5.62
C GLU A 9 11.68 -55.26 -6.16
N LEU A 10 10.77 -54.61 -5.42
CA LEU A 10 10.25 -53.29 -5.79
C LEU A 10 11.24 -52.16 -5.50
N GLN A 11 12.02 -52.26 -4.42
CA GLN A 11 13.07 -51.29 -4.09
C GLN A 11 14.26 -51.39 -5.06
N ASP A 12 14.61 -52.59 -5.49
CA ASP A 12 15.70 -52.80 -6.46
C ASP A 12 15.30 -52.42 -7.91
N ASN A 13 14.00 -52.43 -8.25
CA ASN A 13 13.51 -52.00 -9.57
C ASN A 13 13.21 -50.48 -9.67
N ILE A 14 12.92 -49.81 -8.56
CA ILE A 14 12.83 -48.33 -8.52
C ILE A 14 14.22 -47.69 -8.57
N HIS A 15 15.28 -48.41 -8.17
CA HIS A 15 16.67 -47.96 -8.34
C HIS A 15 17.23 -48.15 -9.77
N LYS A 16 16.46 -48.70 -10.72
CA LYS A 16 16.92 -48.99 -12.09
C LYS A 16 16.11 -48.37 -13.23
N SER A 17 15.09 -47.53 -12.97
CA SER A 17 14.26 -46.95 -14.05
C SER A 17 13.96 -45.44 -13.96
N THR A 18 14.87 -44.67 -13.38
CA THR A 18 14.99 -43.23 -13.68
C THR A 18 16.47 -42.89 -13.87
N ALA A 19 17.06 -43.39 -14.95
CA ALA A 19 18.28 -42.81 -15.50
C ALA A 19 17.89 -41.53 -16.26
N GLU A 20 17.61 -40.46 -15.50
CA GLU A 20 17.92 -39.12 -16.00
C GLU A 20 19.45 -39.04 -16.16
N PRO A 21 19.98 -38.35 -17.18
CA PRO A 21 21.42 -38.24 -17.36
C PRO A 21 21.99 -37.60 -16.09
N ALA A 22 22.92 -38.29 -15.44
CA ALA A 22 23.58 -37.81 -14.23
C ALA A 22 24.02 -36.34 -14.43
N GLU A 23 23.42 -35.41 -13.69
CA GLU A 23 24.01 -34.09 -13.50
C GLU A 23 25.32 -34.31 -12.75
N ASP A 24 26.40 -34.42 -13.51
CA ASP A 24 27.77 -34.40 -13.03
C ASP A 24 27.94 -33.13 -12.19
N HIS A 25 27.83 -33.28 -10.86
CA HIS A 25 28.19 -32.23 -9.91
C HIS A 25 29.72 -32.08 -9.97
N GLN A 26 30.21 -31.47 -11.04
CA GLN A 26 31.62 -31.18 -11.22
C GLN A 26 32.07 -30.32 -10.06
N HIS A 27 32.95 -30.89 -9.24
CA HIS A 27 33.57 -30.19 -8.13
C HIS A 27 34.20 -28.89 -8.67
N ARG A 28 33.92 -27.76 -8.00
CA ARG A 28 34.39 -26.44 -8.44
C ARG A 28 35.91 -26.43 -8.60
N ASP A 29 36.38 -26.19 -9.81
CA ASP A 29 37.81 -25.99 -10.07
C ASP A 29 38.19 -24.58 -9.60
N LYS A 30 38.91 -24.51 -8.47
CA LYS A 30 39.34 -23.25 -7.87
C LYS A 30 40.25 -22.45 -8.82
N GLY A 31 41.06 -23.13 -9.63
CA GLY A 31 41.97 -22.49 -10.59
C GLY A 31 41.20 -21.78 -11.70
N LYS A 32 40.23 -22.46 -12.32
CA LYS A 32 39.38 -21.87 -13.37
C LYS A 32 38.55 -20.70 -12.85
N ALA A 33 38.01 -20.81 -11.63
CA ALA A 33 37.24 -19.74 -11.01
C ALA A 33 38.08 -18.48 -10.71
N ILE A 34 39.34 -18.65 -10.27
CA ILE A 34 40.26 -17.53 -10.06
C ILE A 34 40.61 -16.88 -11.39
N LYS A 35 40.87 -17.67 -12.44
CA LYS A 35 41.20 -17.15 -13.78
C LYS A 35 40.03 -16.38 -14.40
N TYR A 36 38.81 -16.92 -14.34
CA TYR A 36 37.60 -16.22 -14.79
C TYR A 36 37.45 -14.85 -14.13
N ASN A 37 37.60 -14.77 -12.80
CA ASN A 37 37.47 -13.50 -12.08
C ASN A 37 38.54 -12.47 -12.47
N ARG A 38 39.74 -12.92 -12.85
CA ARG A 38 40.82 -12.03 -13.33
C ARG A 38 40.59 -11.54 -14.76
N GLN A 39 40.03 -12.38 -15.64
CA GLN A 39 39.88 -12.10 -17.07
C GLN A 39 38.46 -11.69 -17.49
N LYS A 40 37.54 -11.55 -16.55
CA LYS A 40 36.12 -11.29 -16.82
C LYS A 40 35.88 -10.06 -17.71
N SER A 41 36.70 -9.01 -17.56
CA SER A 41 36.62 -7.79 -18.38
C SER A 41 36.99 -8.02 -19.84
N ASP A 42 37.79 -9.04 -20.12
CA ASP A 42 38.40 -9.28 -21.43
C ASP A 42 37.67 -10.38 -22.22
N LEU A 43 36.64 -10.99 -21.61
CA LEU A 43 35.80 -12.01 -22.24
C LEU A 43 34.72 -11.38 -23.13
N PRO A 44 34.30 -12.06 -24.22
CA PRO A 44 33.21 -11.58 -25.06
C PRO A 44 31.91 -11.30 -24.27
N PRO A 45 31.16 -10.23 -24.58
CA PRO A 45 29.98 -9.82 -23.81
C PRO A 45 28.92 -10.91 -23.65
N TYR A 46 28.71 -11.74 -24.68
CA TYR A 46 27.74 -12.84 -24.64
C TYR A 46 28.11 -13.92 -23.62
N ILE A 47 29.41 -14.15 -23.38
CA ILE A 47 29.90 -15.10 -22.35
C ILE A 47 29.64 -14.55 -20.97
N VAL A 48 29.93 -13.25 -20.76
CA VAL A 48 29.72 -12.60 -19.46
C VAL A 48 28.24 -12.55 -19.12
N SER A 49 27.37 -12.20 -20.08
CA SER A 49 25.91 -12.21 -19.91
C SER A 49 25.39 -13.62 -19.60
N LEU A 50 25.81 -14.64 -20.36
CA LEU A 50 25.43 -16.03 -20.08
C LEU A 50 25.84 -16.47 -18.66
N ILE A 51 27.07 -16.20 -18.24
CA ILE A 51 27.60 -16.68 -16.96
C ILE A 51 27.08 -15.86 -15.77
N GLU A 52 26.86 -14.55 -15.89
CA GLU A 52 26.50 -13.67 -14.78
C GLU A 52 25.02 -13.33 -14.69
N GLU A 53 24.29 -13.40 -15.80
CA GLU A 53 22.90 -12.96 -15.89
C GLU A 53 21.97 -14.16 -16.06
N GLU A 54 22.23 -15.04 -17.03
CA GLU A 54 21.37 -16.20 -17.27
C GLU A 54 21.47 -17.25 -16.17
N THR A 55 22.65 -17.46 -15.58
CA THR A 55 22.79 -18.41 -14.46
C THR A 55 21.96 -18.01 -13.24
N LYS A 56 21.65 -16.72 -13.05
CA LYS A 56 20.79 -16.25 -11.94
C LYS A 56 19.35 -16.75 -12.05
N LYS A 57 18.91 -17.12 -13.25
CA LYS A 57 17.55 -17.61 -13.52
C LYS A 57 17.41 -19.12 -13.30
N SER A 58 18.53 -19.85 -13.17
CA SER A 58 18.53 -21.28 -12.85
C SER A 58 18.05 -21.55 -11.43
N SER A 59 17.47 -22.73 -11.19
CA SER A 59 17.09 -23.21 -9.85
C SER A 59 18.29 -23.33 -8.90
N SER A 60 19.52 -23.49 -9.44
CA SER A 60 20.77 -23.58 -8.69
C SER A 60 21.86 -22.65 -9.26
N PRO A 61 21.75 -21.31 -9.10
CA PRO A 61 22.60 -20.34 -9.80
C PRO A 61 24.11 -20.56 -9.62
N ARG A 62 24.53 -20.98 -8.42
CA ARG A 62 25.93 -21.24 -8.10
C ARG A 62 26.47 -22.48 -8.81
N ALA A 63 25.67 -23.53 -8.95
CA ALA A 63 26.06 -24.75 -9.63
C ALA A 63 26.13 -24.51 -11.14
N ALA A 64 25.11 -23.89 -11.72
CA ALA A 64 25.08 -23.49 -13.13
C ALA A 64 26.28 -22.61 -13.52
N LYS A 65 26.60 -21.60 -12.70
CA LYS A 65 27.78 -20.75 -12.90
C LYS A 65 29.09 -21.53 -12.83
N THR A 66 29.20 -22.46 -11.89
CA THR A 66 30.40 -23.30 -11.75
C THR A 66 30.58 -24.19 -12.97
N ASN A 67 29.51 -24.81 -13.47
CA ASN A 67 29.54 -25.68 -14.64
C ASN A 67 29.94 -24.90 -15.91
N LEU A 68 29.40 -23.71 -16.13
CA LEU A 68 29.78 -22.89 -17.29
C LEU A 68 31.24 -22.41 -17.20
N ILE A 69 31.72 -21.98 -16.03
CA ILE A 69 33.14 -21.59 -15.87
C ILE A 69 34.07 -22.79 -16.09
N ASN A 70 33.67 -23.98 -15.63
CA ASN A 70 34.43 -25.20 -15.83
C ASN A 70 34.52 -25.58 -17.31
N LYS A 71 33.46 -25.37 -18.08
CA LYS A 71 33.43 -25.55 -19.55
C LYS A 71 34.21 -24.48 -20.30
N LEU A 72 34.21 -23.24 -19.81
CA LEU A 72 34.87 -22.10 -20.47
C LEU A 72 36.40 -22.25 -20.55
N TYR A 73 37.01 -22.92 -19.58
CA TYR A 73 38.46 -23.12 -19.53
C TYR A 73 38.85 -24.59 -19.58
N ARG A 74 39.79 -24.94 -20.46
CA ARG A 74 40.47 -26.24 -20.45
C ARG A 74 41.85 -26.06 -19.83
N LYS A 75 42.26 -26.98 -18.95
CA LYS A 75 43.61 -26.99 -18.36
C LYS A 75 44.53 -27.81 -19.27
N GLU A 76 45.61 -27.21 -19.74
CA GLU A 76 46.59 -27.86 -20.61
C GLU A 76 47.63 -28.65 -19.78
N ALA A 77 48.42 -29.50 -20.44
CA ALA A 77 49.42 -30.35 -19.79
C ALA A 77 50.52 -29.56 -19.07
N ASP A 78 50.80 -28.33 -19.53
CA ASP A 78 51.74 -27.39 -18.91
C ASP A 78 51.16 -26.64 -17.69
N GLY A 79 49.90 -26.92 -17.34
CA GLY A 79 49.19 -26.28 -16.23
C GLY A 79 48.56 -24.93 -16.58
N SER A 80 48.73 -24.43 -17.81
CA SER A 80 48.04 -23.25 -18.31
C SER A 80 46.56 -23.52 -18.59
N PHE A 81 45.77 -22.47 -18.83
CA PHE A 81 44.34 -22.62 -19.16
C PHE A 81 44.03 -21.97 -20.49
N SER A 82 43.44 -22.72 -21.43
CA SER A 82 42.96 -22.24 -22.72
C SER A 82 41.47 -21.93 -22.68
N LEU A 83 41.04 -20.91 -23.44
CA LEU A 83 39.63 -20.49 -23.53
C LEU A 83 38.90 -21.33 -24.58
N GLN A 84 37.79 -21.96 -24.21
CA GLN A 84 37.03 -22.87 -25.06
C GLN A 84 35.73 -22.21 -25.53
N LEU A 85 35.83 -21.27 -26.46
CA LEU A 85 34.65 -20.59 -27.04
C LEU A 85 33.91 -21.44 -28.09
N SER A 86 34.52 -22.54 -28.54
CA SER A 86 33.96 -23.48 -29.51
C SER A 86 32.98 -24.49 -28.90
N ASP A 87 32.79 -24.51 -27.57
CA ASP A 87 31.80 -25.37 -26.93
C ASP A 87 30.38 -25.03 -27.45
N PRO A 88 29.53 -26.03 -27.77
CA PRO A 88 28.19 -25.79 -28.29
C PRO A 88 27.37 -24.83 -27.44
N THR A 89 27.54 -24.84 -26.12
CA THR A 89 26.86 -23.95 -25.18
C THR A 89 27.17 -22.48 -25.46
N PHE A 90 28.43 -22.16 -25.77
CA PHE A 90 28.88 -20.79 -26.02
C PHE A 90 28.64 -20.37 -27.46
N VAL A 91 28.75 -21.29 -28.42
CA VAL A 91 28.36 -21.04 -29.81
C VAL A 91 26.85 -20.78 -29.92
N GLU A 92 26.04 -21.52 -29.17
CA GLU A 92 24.59 -21.29 -29.09
C GLU A 92 24.27 -19.98 -28.37
N ALA A 93 24.93 -19.67 -27.26
CA ALA A 93 24.80 -18.37 -26.60
C ALA A 93 25.20 -17.21 -27.53
N GLN A 94 26.24 -17.39 -28.35
CA GLN A 94 26.64 -16.43 -29.37
C GLN A 94 25.57 -16.30 -30.47
N LYS A 95 24.97 -17.41 -30.90
CA LYS A 95 23.87 -17.41 -31.88
C LYS A 95 22.59 -16.79 -31.32
N ILE A 96 22.24 -17.04 -30.06
CA ILE A 96 21.09 -16.42 -29.36
C ILE A 96 21.34 -14.93 -29.19
N PHE A 97 22.56 -14.54 -28.79
CA PHE A 97 22.97 -13.15 -28.69
C PHE A 97 22.93 -12.42 -30.04
N ASN A 98 23.26 -13.13 -31.13
CA ASN A 98 23.24 -12.60 -32.51
C ASN A 98 21.91 -12.80 -33.25
N ARG A 99 20.96 -13.58 -32.71
CA ARG A 99 19.60 -13.77 -33.25
C ARG A 99 18.75 -12.53 -32.94
N LYS A 100 19.08 -11.43 -33.60
CA LYS A 100 18.08 -10.43 -34.00
C LYS A 100 17.03 -11.16 -34.83
N TYR A 101 15.78 -11.16 -34.41
CA TYR A 101 14.69 -11.69 -35.23
C TYR A 101 13.55 -10.67 -35.31
N LYS A 102 12.96 -10.58 -36.50
CA LYS A 102 11.75 -9.82 -36.83
C LYS A 102 10.55 -10.74 -36.69
N ARG A 103 9.66 -10.50 -35.73
CA ARG A 103 8.35 -11.15 -35.69
C ARG A 103 7.28 -10.17 -36.18
N THR A 104 6.39 -10.65 -37.03
CA THR A 104 5.13 -9.97 -37.38
C THR A 104 4.03 -10.60 -36.51
N GLU A 105 3.25 -9.75 -35.84
CA GLU A 105 2.06 -10.14 -35.08
C GLU A 105 0.91 -9.27 -35.57
N ASP A 106 -0.23 -9.90 -35.87
CA ASP A 106 -1.43 -9.24 -36.39
C ASP A 106 -2.53 -9.34 -35.33
N GLU A 107 -3.06 -8.21 -34.89
CA GLU A 107 -4.23 -8.11 -34.01
C GLU A 107 -5.43 -7.72 -34.87
N ALA A 108 -6.40 -8.64 -35.00
CA ALA A 108 -7.58 -8.46 -35.85
C ALA A 108 -8.79 -8.05 -35.01
N ILE A 109 -9.49 -7.00 -35.45
CA ILE A 109 -10.67 -6.45 -34.76
C ILE A 109 -11.85 -6.29 -35.74
N PRO A 110 -13.11 -6.37 -35.27
CA PRO A 110 -14.30 -6.23 -36.12
C PRO A 110 -14.34 -4.91 -36.88
N GLU A 111 -14.89 -4.92 -38.09
CA GLU A 111 -14.96 -3.74 -38.97
C GLU A 111 -15.54 -2.49 -38.30
N SER A 112 -16.65 -2.63 -37.57
CA SER A 112 -17.32 -1.50 -36.91
C SER A 112 -16.43 -0.83 -35.86
N LEU A 113 -15.62 -1.61 -35.15
CA LEU A 113 -14.63 -1.11 -34.19
C LEU A 113 -13.41 -0.54 -34.90
N MET A 114 -12.95 -1.17 -35.99
CA MET A 114 -11.83 -0.66 -36.79
C MET A 114 -12.14 0.73 -37.35
N VAL A 115 -13.30 0.88 -37.98
CA VAL A 115 -13.77 2.16 -38.54
C VAL A 115 -14.02 3.18 -37.43
N GLY A 116 -14.69 2.78 -36.34
CA GLY A 116 -15.03 3.69 -35.25
C GLY A 116 -13.82 4.19 -34.46
N LEU A 117 -12.88 3.31 -34.12
CA LEU A 117 -11.75 3.64 -33.25
C LEU A 117 -10.57 4.26 -34.02
N TYR A 118 -10.24 3.71 -35.20
CA TYR A 118 -9.01 4.09 -35.91
C TYR A 118 -9.24 5.02 -37.11
N PHE A 119 -10.45 5.01 -37.67
CA PHE A 119 -10.84 5.91 -38.75
C PHE A 119 -11.91 6.92 -38.31
N HIS A 120 -12.22 7.00 -37.01
CA HIS A 120 -13.16 7.95 -36.40
C HIS A 120 -14.55 7.99 -37.07
N GLY A 121 -15.00 6.84 -37.60
CA GLY A 121 -16.29 6.74 -38.32
C GLY A 121 -16.22 7.09 -39.80
N ASP A 122 -15.08 7.56 -40.33
CA ASP A 122 -14.91 7.85 -41.76
C ASP A 122 -14.63 6.57 -42.57
N ARG A 123 -15.70 6.05 -43.16
CA ARG A 123 -15.66 4.86 -44.03
C ARG A 123 -14.78 5.08 -45.27
N GLY A 124 -14.72 6.30 -45.83
CA GLY A 124 -13.94 6.56 -47.04
C GLY A 124 -12.44 6.43 -46.81
N SER A 125 -11.96 6.87 -45.64
CA SER A 125 -10.57 6.69 -45.23
C SER A 125 -10.23 5.22 -44.95
N PHE A 126 -11.16 4.46 -44.37
CA PHE A 126 -10.99 3.02 -44.16
C PHE A 126 -10.89 2.24 -45.48
N ASP A 127 -11.79 2.50 -46.44
CA ASP A 127 -11.77 1.85 -47.76
C ASP A 127 -10.49 2.18 -48.54
N SER A 128 -10.00 3.42 -48.40
CA SER A 128 -8.72 3.86 -48.96
C SER A 128 -7.53 3.10 -48.37
N ALA A 129 -7.51 2.90 -47.04
CA ALA A 129 -6.47 2.13 -46.35
C ALA A 129 -6.51 0.63 -46.69
N LEU A 130 -7.70 0.06 -46.89
CA LEU A 130 -7.91 -1.29 -47.40
C LEU A 130 -7.35 -1.44 -48.82
N LYS A 131 -7.65 -0.49 -49.71
CA LYS A 131 -7.15 -0.49 -51.10
C LYS A 131 -5.63 -0.36 -51.18
N LYS A 132 -5.03 0.39 -50.25
CA LYS A 132 -3.58 0.54 -50.12
C LYS A 132 -2.88 -0.66 -49.46
N GLY A 133 -3.65 -1.60 -48.87
CA GLY A 133 -3.13 -2.78 -48.18
C GLY A 133 -2.49 -2.47 -46.81
N GLU A 134 -2.81 -1.31 -46.23
CA GLU A 134 -2.36 -0.89 -44.89
C GLU A 134 -3.19 -1.59 -43.80
N VAL A 135 -4.46 -1.86 -44.13
CA VAL A 135 -5.39 -2.71 -43.39
C VAL A 135 -5.79 -3.87 -44.28
N PHE A 136 -5.87 -5.08 -43.74
CA PHE A 136 -6.31 -6.26 -44.50
C PHE A 136 -7.30 -7.10 -43.71
N LYS A 137 -8.18 -7.78 -44.44
CA LYS A 137 -9.23 -8.63 -43.87
C LYS A 137 -8.64 -9.97 -43.42
N VAL A 138 -9.02 -10.40 -42.22
CA VAL A 138 -8.68 -11.70 -41.64
C VAL A 138 -9.98 -12.48 -41.46
N THR A 139 -10.07 -13.66 -42.08
CA THR A 139 -11.25 -14.53 -41.98
C THR A 139 -11.02 -15.59 -40.91
N GLU A 140 -11.94 -15.69 -39.95
CA GLU A 140 -11.98 -16.76 -38.95
C GLU A 140 -13.04 -17.80 -39.36
N GLU A 141 -12.65 -19.07 -39.46
CA GLU A 141 -13.58 -20.16 -39.81
C GLU A 141 -14.70 -20.26 -38.76
N GLY A 142 -15.94 -19.99 -39.19
CA GLY A 142 -17.13 -20.08 -38.34
C GLY A 142 -17.64 -18.74 -37.77
N SER A 143 -17.02 -17.62 -38.13
CA SER A 143 -17.52 -16.28 -37.76
C SER A 143 -18.23 -15.59 -38.92
N ASP A 144 -19.44 -15.08 -38.66
CA ASP A 144 -20.22 -14.25 -39.61
C ASP A 144 -19.77 -12.78 -39.62
N VAL A 145 -18.70 -12.44 -38.88
CA VAL A 145 -18.20 -11.06 -38.72
C VAL A 145 -16.84 -10.91 -39.38
N ASP A 146 -16.71 -9.87 -40.19
CA ASP A 146 -15.46 -9.53 -40.86
C ASP A 146 -14.47 -8.84 -39.90
N PHE A 147 -13.28 -9.44 -39.75
CA PHE A 147 -12.19 -8.86 -38.95
C PHE A 147 -11.13 -8.22 -39.85
N TYR A 148 -10.52 -7.16 -39.36
CA TYR A 148 -9.50 -6.39 -40.07
C TYR A 148 -8.30 -6.14 -39.14
N ALA A 149 -7.09 -6.21 -39.69
CA ALA A 149 -5.84 -6.03 -38.96
C ALA A 149 -4.90 -5.03 -39.65
N PHE A 150 -4.07 -4.35 -38.86
CA PHE A 150 -2.96 -3.54 -39.37
C PHE A 150 -1.69 -4.38 -39.49
N ARG A 151 -0.85 -4.10 -40.50
CA ARG A 151 0.46 -4.75 -40.61
C ARG A 151 1.48 -4.10 -39.66
N LYS A 152 1.80 -4.76 -38.55
CA LYS A 152 2.73 -4.26 -37.52
C LYS A 152 4.09 -4.95 -37.61
N PHE A 153 5.18 -4.18 -37.64
CA PHE A 153 6.55 -4.70 -37.56
C PHE A 153 7.20 -4.33 -36.23
N VAL A 154 7.68 -5.32 -35.47
CA VAL A 154 8.42 -5.09 -34.22
C VAL A 154 9.88 -5.52 -34.39
N VAL A 155 10.81 -4.62 -34.07
CA VAL A 155 12.26 -4.87 -34.01
C VAL A 155 12.76 -4.39 -32.65
N GLY A 156 13.45 -5.23 -31.88
CA GLY A 156 13.98 -4.83 -30.57
C GLY A 156 15.22 -5.58 -30.10
N GLN A 157 16.01 -4.90 -29.25
CA GLN A 157 16.95 -5.44 -28.25
C GLN A 157 17.11 -4.36 -27.13
N GLU A 158 17.00 -4.73 -25.85
CA GLU A 158 17.13 -3.84 -24.66
C GLU A 158 18.40 -4.24 -23.85
N HIS A 159 19.22 -3.37 -23.24
CA HIS A 159 18.94 -2.51 -22.07
C HIS A 159 19.85 -1.25 -21.95
N GLY A 160 19.25 -0.10 -21.61
CA GLY A 160 19.75 1.12 -20.88
C GLY A 160 20.98 1.88 -21.41
N LYS A 161 21.06 3.23 -21.53
CA LYS A 161 20.26 4.39 -21.07
C LYS A 161 20.68 5.64 -21.91
N GLU A 162 19.73 6.55 -22.15
CA GLU A 162 19.69 7.83 -22.91
C GLU A 162 20.99 8.62 -23.20
N THR A 163 21.13 9.25 -24.38
CA THR A 163 20.48 10.54 -24.75
C THR A 163 20.61 10.86 -26.25
N VAL A 164 19.66 11.63 -26.84
CA VAL A 164 19.84 12.79 -27.75
C VAL A 164 18.46 13.35 -28.21
N HIS A 165 18.46 14.65 -28.53
CA HIS A 165 17.40 15.66 -28.63
C HIS A 165 16.30 15.53 -29.71
N GLU A 166 15.10 15.99 -29.34
CA GLU A 166 14.07 16.51 -30.24
C GLU A 166 13.91 18.04 -30.06
N THR A 167 13.75 18.77 -31.16
CA THR A 167 13.44 20.21 -31.16
C THR A 167 11.94 20.43 -31.19
N ASN A 168 11.34 20.64 -30.01
CA ASN A 168 9.96 21.10 -29.89
C ASN A 168 9.92 22.63 -29.79
N ALA A 169 9.77 23.32 -30.91
CA ALA A 169 9.48 24.75 -30.90
C ALA A 169 7.97 24.99 -30.85
N ARG A 170 7.43 25.27 -29.66
CA ARG A 170 6.17 26.03 -29.53
C ARG A 170 6.52 27.50 -29.40
N LYS A 171 6.38 28.25 -30.49
CA LYS A 171 6.52 29.71 -30.45
C LYS A 171 5.13 30.31 -30.25
N LYS A 172 4.95 31.10 -29.18
CA LYS A 172 3.80 32.02 -29.11
C LYS A 172 3.93 32.97 -30.30
N ILE A 173 3.00 32.85 -31.22
CA ILE A 173 2.93 33.69 -32.41
C ILE A 173 2.20 34.95 -31.97
N SER A 174 2.77 36.14 -32.19
CA SER A 174 2.10 37.38 -31.83
C SER A 174 0.85 37.56 -32.71
N MET A 175 -0.09 38.40 -32.28
CA MET A 175 -1.29 38.66 -33.08
C MET A 175 -0.93 39.24 -34.46
N GLN A 176 0.16 40.03 -34.54
CA GLN A 176 0.71 40.55 -35.80
C GLN A 176 1.28 39.46 -36.72
N ASP A 177 1.95 38.46 -36.15
CA ASP A 177 2.47 37.32 -36.92
C ASP A 177 1.32 36.42 -37.41
N LEU A 178 0.27 36.26 -36.61
CA LEU A 178 -0.95 35.53 -36.98
C LEU A 178 -1.69 36.24 -38.13
N ASP A 179 -1.76 37.56 -38.11
CA ASP A 179 -2.38 38.35 -39.19
C ASP A 179 -1.52 38.35 -40.47
N SER A 180 -0.20 38.33 -40.33
CA SER A 180 0.72 38.14 -41.47
C SER A 180 0.55 36.75 -42.11
N LEU A 181 0.38 35.70 -41.30
CA LEU A 181 0.06 34.35 -41.75
C LEU A 181 -1.33 34.28 -42.41
N LYS A 182 -2.35 34.94 -41.85
CA LYS A 182 -3.68 35.02 -42.48
C LYS A 182 -3.64 35.73 -43.83
N CYS A 183 -2.84 36.79 -43.98
CA CYS A 183 -2.64 37.46 -45.27
C CYS A 183 -1.94 36.56 -46.29
N ALA A 184 -0.89 35.85 -45.86
CA ALA A 184 -0.16 34.89 -46.72
C ALA A 184 -1.01 33.68 -47.13
N PHE A 185 -1.95 33.23 -46.29
CA PHE A 185 -2.84 32.12 -46.64
C PHE A 185 -4.07 32.54 -47.46
N ARG A 186 -4.57 33.78 -47.28
CA ARG A 186 -5.62 34.36 -48.13
C ARG A 186 -5.16 34.55 -49.57
N SER A 187 -3.90 34.92 -49.79
CA SER A 187 -3.34 35.03 -51.15
C SER A 187 -3.26 33.67 -51.86
N LEU A 188 -3.23 32.57 -51.11
CA LEU A 188 -3.28 31.19 -51.59
C LEU A 188 -4.72 30.62 -51.66
N LYS A 189 -5.74 31.46 -51.43
CA LYS A 189 -7.17 31.09 -51.38
C LYS A 189 -7.51 29.99 -50.37
N TRP A 190 -6.73 29.87 -49.30
CA TRP A 190 -7.04 28.96 -48.19
C TRP A 190 -7.77 29.72 -47.08
N SER A 191 -8.93 29.21 -46.65
CA SER A 191 -9.67 29.75 -45.50
C SER A 191 -9.74 28.71 -44.39
N PHE A 192 -9.32 29.09 -43.19
CA PHE A 192 -9.47 28.30 -41.98
C PHE A 192 -10.25 29.09 -40.94
N ASN A 193 -11.26 28.46 -40.32
CA ASN A 193 -11.90 28.95 -39.10
C ASN A 193 -11.22 28.26 -37.92
N PHE A 194 -10.68 29.06 -37.00
CA PHE A 194 -10.17 28.55 -35.74
C PHE A 194 -11.33 28.54 -34.75
N GLU A 195 -11.78 27.35 -34.33
CA GLU A 195 -12.75 27.23 -33.23
C GLU A 195 -12.14 27.77 -31.95
N LYS A 196 -12.90 28.60 -31.21
CA LYS A 196 -12.55 28.92 -29.83
C LYS A 196 -12.58 27.60 -29.06
N VAL A 197 -11.49 27.31 -28.36
CA VAL A 197 -11.45 26.24 -27.37
C VAL A 197 -12.50 26.59 -26.31
N ASP A 198 -13.58 25.81 -26.21
CA ASP A 198 -14.49 25.87 -25.07
C ASP A 198 -13.69 25.45 -23.85
N SER A 199 -13.20 26.42 -23.09
CA SER A 199 -12.51 26.15 -21.84
C SER A 199 -13.56 25.77 -20.81
N THR A 200 -13.45 24.56 -20.25
CA THR A 200 -14.28 24.04 -19.14
C THR A 200 -14.24 24.96 -17.92
N VAL A 201 -13.22 25.82 -17.87
CA VAL A 201 -12.93 26.78 -16.84
C VAL A 201 -12.75 28.13 -17.53
N ASP A 202 -13.45 29.17 -17.05
CA ASP A 202 -13.27 30.53 -17.54
C ASP A 202 -11.93 31.13 -17.07
N GLU A 203 -11.62 32.35 -17.52
CA GLU A 203 -10.39 33.06 -17.12
C GLU A 203 -10.29 33.33 -15.61
N SER A 204 -11.38 33.15 -14.84
CA SER A 204 -11.43 33.31 -13.39
C SER A 204 -11.18 32.03 -12.60
N GLY A 205 -10.99 30.88 -13.29
CA GLY A 205 -10.85 29.59 -12.62
C GLY A 205 -12.19 28.94 -12.24
N SER A 206 -13.31 29.48 -12.73
CA SER A 206 -14.67 29.00 -12.43
C SER A 206 -15.21 28.15 -13.59
N LEU A 207 -16.08 27.17 -13.30
CA LEU A 207 -16.74 26.39 -14.35
C LEU A 207 -17.60 27.31 -15.22
N SER A 208 -17.55 27.12 -16.55
CA SER A 208 -18.43 27.84 -17.47
C SER A 208 -19.91 27.56 -17.18
N ASP A 209 -20.80 28.49 -17.50
CA ASP A 209 -22.25 28.35 -17.27
C ASP A 209 -22.84 27.08 -17.93
N ASP A 210 -22.33 26.72 -19.11
CA ASP A 210 -22.72 25.49 -19.81
C ASP A 210 -22.23 24.23 -19.08
N SER A 211 -21.00 24.25 -18.55
CA SER A 211 -20.47 23.18 -17.70
C SER A 211 -21.29 23.05 -16.41
N LEU A 212 -21.65 24.17 -15.77
CA LEU A 212 -22.51 24.19 -14.58
C LEU A 212 -23.91 23.62 -14.87
N LYS A 213 -24.48 23.94 -16.03
CA LYS A 213 -25.79 23.42 -16.46
C LYS A 213 -25.74 21.91 -16.70
N LEU A 214 -24.71 21.43 -17.40
CA LEU A 214 -24.49 20.00 -17.63
C LEU A 214 -24.27 19.25 -16.31
N LEU A 215 -23.52 19.85 -15.38
CA LEU A 215 -23.23 19.27 -14.08
C LEU A 215 -24.49 19.18 -13.20
N LYS A 216 -25.35 20.21 -13.23
CA LYS A 216 -26.69 20.17 -12.60
C LYS A 216 -27.56 19.05 -13.16
N GLN A 217 -27.60 18.90 -14.49
CA GLN A 217 -28.35 17.82 -15.13
C GLN A 217 -27.83 16.43 -14.71
N ALA A 218 -26.50 16.25 -14.66
CA ALA A 218 -25.87 15.01 -14.22
C ALA A 218 -26.18 14.71 -12.75
N THR A 219 -26.11 15.70 -11.84
CA THR A 219 -26.45 15.53 -10.42
C THR A 219 -27.91 15.10 -10.27
N THR A 220 -28.86 15.80 -10.91
CA THR A 220 -30.29 15.47 -10.81
C THR A 220 -30.61 14.08 -11.36
N ALA A 221 -30.01 13.68 -12.48
CA ALA A 221 -30.18 12.34 -13.03
C ALA A 221 -29.68 11.26 -12.07
N LEU A 222 -28.54 11.51 -11.42
CA LEU A 222 -27.93 10.57 -10.50
C LEU A 222 -28.68 10.47 -9.17
N GLU A 223 -29.20 11.57 -8.62
CA GLU A 223 -30.06 11.58 -7.44
C GLU A 223 -31.33 10.75 -7.68
N LYS A 224 -31.95 10.91 -8.85
CA LYS A 224 -33.11 10.11 -9.26
C LYS A 224 -32.76 8.63 -9.30
N LEU A 225 -31.66 8.28 -9.97
CA LEU A 225 -31.19 6.89 -10.10
C LEU A 225 -30.82 6.28 -8.74
N SER A 226 -30.18 7.03 -7.84
CA SER A 226 -29.86 6.57 -6.49
C SER A 226 -31.12 6.34 -5.65
N LYS A 227 -32.15 7.20 -5.77
CA LYS A 227 -33.44 7.02 -5.09
C LYS A 227 -34.17 5.77 -5.59
N GLU A 228 -34.24 5.59 -6.90
CA GLU A 228 -34.84 4.40 -7.53
C GLU A 228 -34.09 3.12 -7.15
N SER A 229 -32.76 3.15 -7.19
CA SER A 229 -31.90 2.02 -6.80
C SER A 229 -32.08 1.65 -5.32
N ARG A 230 -32.18 2.64 -4.43
CA ARG A 230 -32.41 2.40 -2.99
C ARG A 230 -33.77 1.77 -2.76
N ASN A 231 -34.81 2.24 -3.43
CA ASN A 231 -36.15 1.66 -3.35
C ASN A 231 -36.16 0.22 -3.86
N LEU A 232 -35.47 -0.05 -4.98
CA LEU A 232 -35.36 -1.39 -5.54
C LEU A 232 -34.61 -2.33 -4.60
N ILE A 233 -33.52 -1.88 -3.97
CA ILE A 233 -32.77 -2.66 -2.96
C ILE A 233 -33.67 -3.01 -1.75
N ASN A 234 -34.47 -2.05 -1.29
CA ASN A 234 -35.34 -2.24 -0.12
C ASN A 234 -36.53 -3.16 -0.40
N THR A 235 -37.00 -3.20 -1.65
CA THR A 235 -38.15 -4.01 -2.08
C THR A 235 -37.75 -5.31 -2.79
N TRP A 236 -36.44 -5.60 -2.88
CA TRP A 236 -35.93 -6.73 -3.63
C TRP A 236 -36.30 -8.08 -3.00
N SER A 237 -37.05 -8.89 -3.76
CA SER A 237 -37.44 -10.26 -3.39
C SER A 237 -36.75 -11.36 -4.22
N GLY A 238 -35.83 -10.97 -5.13
CA GLY A 238 -35.13 -11.89 -6.04
C GLY A 238 -33.87 -12.55 -5.45
N GLY A 239 -33.02 -13.10 -6.32
CA GLY A 239 -31.79 -13.80 -5.95
C GLY A 239 -30.72 -12.93 -5.27
N LYS A 240 -29.83 -13.57 -4.51
CA LYS A 240 -28.76 -12.91 -3.73
C LYS A 240 -27.66 -12.28 -4.59
N GLU A 241 -27.30 -12.88 -5.71
CA GLU A 241 -26.25 -12.35 -6.61
C GLU A 241 -26.68 -11.06 -7.33
N PRO A 242 -27.87 -10.97 -7.95
CA PRO A 242 -28.36 -9.69 -8.50
C PRO A 242 -28.49 -8.59 -7.45
N LEU A 243 -28.90 -8.92 -6.22
CA LEU A 243 -28.95 -7.95 -5.12
C LEU A 243 -27.55 -7.39 -4.76
N LYS A 244 -26.52 -8.24 -4.83
CA LYS A 244 -25.14 -7.84 -4.58
C LYS A 244 -24.62 -6.92 -5.68
N GLU A 245 -24.90 -7.23 -6.94
CA GLU A 245 -24.56 -6.36 -8.08
C GLU A 245 -25.29 -5.01 -8.00
N LEU A 246 -26.58 -5.02 -7.68
CA LEU A 246 -27.38 -3.82 -7.48
C LEU A 246 -26.84 -2.95 -6.33
N LYS A 247 -26.47 -3.55 -5.20
CA LYS A 247 -25.82 -2.84 -4.10
C LYS A 247 -24.46 -2.26 -4.51
N ALA A 248 -23.66 -2.99 -5.28
CA ALA A 248 -22.38 -2.50 -5.78
C ALA A 248 -22.54 -1.33 -6.77
N ALA A 249 -23.52 -1.41 -7.67
CA ALA A 249 -23.86 -0.32 -8.60
C ALA A 249 -24.38 0.91 -7.86
N TYR A 250 -25.25 0.71 -6.87
CA TYR A 250 -25.73 1.78 -5.99
C TYR A 250 -24.58 2.45 -5.24
N SER A 251 -23.66 1.69 -4.65
CA SER A 251 -22.45 2.24 -4.01
C SER A 251 -21.59 3.05 -4.99
N LYS A 252 -21.41 2.58 -6.24
CA LYS A 252 -20.70 3.35 -7.28
C LYS A 252 -21.43 4.66 -7.61
N SER A 253 -22.77 4.65 -7.68
CA SER A 253 -23.57 5.85 -7.93
C SER A 253 -23.38 6.91 -6.84
N LEU A 254 -23.31 6.50 -5.56
CA LEU A 254 -23.05 7.42 -4.44
C LEU A 254 -21.68 8.08 -4.54
N VAL A 255 -20.65 7.33 -4.95
CA VAL A 255 -19.30 7.89 -5.17
C VAL A 255 -19.30 8.93 -6.28
N ILE A 256 -19.99 8.65 -7.39
CA ILE A 256 -20.10 9.61 -8.51
C ILE A 256 -20.90 10.84 -8.06
N SER A 257 -21.94 10.67 -7.25
CA SER A 257 -22.76 11.76 -6.72
C SER A 257 -21.96 12.69 -5.82
N SER A 258 -21.12 12.13 -4.95
CA SER A 258 -20.19 12.92 -4.14
C SER A 258 -19.21 13.70 -5.01
N LYS A 259 -18.64 13.08 -6.06
CA LYS A 259 -17.75 13.77 -7.01
C LYS A 259 -18.44 14.89 -7.76
N LEU A 260 -19.67 14.67 -8.25
CA LEU A 260 -20.45 15.70 -8.92
C LEU A 260 -20.79 16.84 -7.95
N SER A 261 -21.18 16.56 -6.71
CA SER A 261 -21.37 17.60 -5.68
C SER A 261 -20.09 18.40 -5.46
N HIS A 262 -18.93 17.73 -5.34
CA HIS A 262 -17.64 18.42 -5.21
C HIS A 262 -17.30 19.31 -6.40
N LEU A 263 -17.63 18.88 -7.62
CA LEU A 263 -17.46 19.69 -8.82
C LEU A 263 -18.46 20.86 -8.89
N GLN A 264 -19.67 20.67 -8.35
CA GLN A 264 -20.68 21.72 -8.19
C GLN A 264 -20.28 22.76 -7.15
N ASP A 265 -19.55 22.31 -6.14
CA ASP A 265 -18.98 23.11 -5.06
C ASP A 265 -17.59 23.70 -5.40
N LEU A 266 -17.06 23.48 -6.62
CA LEU A 266 -15.97 24.29 -7.20
C LEU A 266 -16.47 25.70 -7.57
N GLY A 267 -17.13 26.36 -6.62
CA GLY A 267 -17.23 27.81 -6.59
C GLY A 267 -15.91 28.33 -6.03
N SER A 268 -15.18 29.09 -6.84
CA SER A 268 -14.04 29.89 -6.43
C SER A 268 -14.41 30.74 -5.20
N PHE A 269 -13.86 30.40 -4.03
CA PHE A 269 -14.00 31.24 -2.84
C PHE A 269 -12.87 32.27 -2.80
N ALA A 270 -13.10 33.42 -3.43
CA ALA A 270 -12.19 34.54 -3.43
C ALA A 270 -12.67 35.71 -2.54
N ASP A 271 -13.18 35.44 -1.33
CA ASP A 271 -13.69 36.50 -0.45
C ASP A 271 -12.87 36.72 0.83
N GLY A 272 -11.89 35.87 1.12
CA GLY A 272 -11.06 36.01 2.32
C GLY A 272 -11.85 35.94 3.64
N THR A 273 -13.07 35.40 3.66
CA THR A 273 -13.86 35.36 4.90
C THR A 273 -13.18 34.48 5.96
N PRO A 274 -13.18 34.87 7.25
CA PRO A 274 -12.58 34.05 8.30
C PRO A 274 -13.25 32.68 8.42
N VAL A 275 -12.51 31.67 8.86
CA VAL A 275 -13.10 30.39 9.24
C VAL A 275 -13.97 30.60 10.49
N THR A 276 -15.26 30.31 10.35
CA THR A 276 -16.26 30.37 11.42
C THR A 276 -16.87 29.00 11.66
N LYS A 277 -17.58 28.84 12.78
CA LYS A 277 -18.37 27.63 13.08
C LYS A 277 -19.41 27.32 11.98
N ASN A 278 -19.76 28.29 11.14
CA ASN A 278 -20.76 28.13 10.10
C ASN A 278 -20.17 27.72 8.74
N ASN A 279 -18.88 28.00 8.46
CA ASN A 279 -18.25 27.69 7.17
C ASN A 279 -17.10 26.67 7.24
N TRP A 280 -16.69 26.21 8.43
CA TRP A 280 -15.52 25.33 8.58
C TRP A 280 -15.59 24.05 7.74
N LYS A 281 -16.77 23.44 7.57
CA LYS A 281 -16.94 22.23 6.76
C LYS A 281 -16.59 22.43 5.28
N ARG A 282 -16.65 23.66 4.79
CA ARG A 282 -16.34 24.02 3.41
C ARG A 282 -14.87 24.45 3.22
N ARG A 283 -14.15 24.75 4.31
CA ARG A 283 -12.82 25.39 4.25
C ARG A 283 -11.70 24.64 4.97
N LEU A 284 -12.02 23.87 6.01
CA LEU A 284 -11.03 23.15 6.80
C LEU A 284 -10.90 21.70 6.36
N ILE A 285 -9.69 21.33 5.97
CA ILE A 285 -9.33 19.96 5.61
C ILE A 285 -8.82 19.24 6.85
N PRO A 286 -9.42 18.11 7.26
CA PRO A 286 -8.90 17.31 8.36
C PRO A 286 -7.65 16.54 7.92
N LEU A 287 -6.54 16.79 8.62
CA LEU A 287 -5.25 16.15 8.36
C LEU A 287 -4.91 15.11 9.42
N ALA A 288 -4.18 14.08 9.00
CA ALA A 288 -3.48 13.18 9.89
C ALA A 288 -1.96 13.28 9.69
N LEU A 289 -1.23 13.33 10.80
CA LEU A 289 0.23 13.21 10.82
C LEU A 289 0.59 11.76 11.16
N HIS A 290 1.28 11.09 10.26
CA HIS A 290 1.84 9.76 10.43
C HIS A 290 3.32 9.84 10.82
N GLY A 291 3.72 9.11 11.86
CA GLY A 291 5.12 8.91 12.23
C GLY A 291 5.49 7.45 12.43
N ASP A 292 6.70 7.06 11.99
CA ASP A 292 7.25 5.71 12.25
C ASP A 292 8.77 5.66 12.05
N GLY A 293 9.43 4.69 12.69
CA GLY A 293 10.83 4.37 12.53
C GLY A 293 11.10 3.53 11.27
N VAL A 294 11.98 4.02 10.40
CA VAL A 294 12.31 3.39 9.12
C VAL A 294 13.77 2.97 9.11
N PRO A 295 14.09 1.66 9.09
CA PRO A 295 15.46 1.21 8.98
C PRO A 295 15.97 1.49 7.56
N ILE A 296 17.10 2.19 7.41
CA ILE A 296 17.62 2.67 6.11
C ILE A 296 18.82 1.88 5.59
N THR A 297 19.77 1.51 6.45
CA THR A 297 20.97 0.75 6.09
C THR A 297 21.25 -0.31 7.16
N GLY A 298 21.92 -1.41 6.79
CA GLY A 298 22.22 -2.49 7.74
C GLY A 298 21.01 -3.29 8.19
N LEU A 299 20.05 -3.55 7.29
CA LEU A 299 18.82 -4.29 7.61
C LEU A 299 19.15 -5.65 8.26
N GLY A 300 18.60 -5.86 9.46
CA GLY A 300 18.82 -7.08 10.24
C GLY A 300 20.21 -7.19 10.86
N LYS A 301 20.99 -6.11 10.92
CA LYS A 301 22.32 -6.04 11.55
C LYS A 301 22.27 -5.16 12.80
N SER A 302 23.17 -5.39 13.75
CA SER A 302 23.30 -4.59 14.98
C SER A 302 23.62 -3.12 14.72
N TRP A 303 24.29 -2.82 13.60
CA TRP A 303 24.66 -1.47 13.20
C TRP A 303 23.61 -0.75 12.36
N VAL A 304 22.38 -1.29 12.28
CA VAL A 304 21.26 -0.69 11.53
C VAL A 304 21.17 0.81 11.81
N GLN A 305 21.01 1.58 10.74
CA GLN A 305 20.66 2.99 10.85
C GLN A 305 19.16 3.12 10.61
N THR A 306 18.51 3.92 11.44
CA THR A 306 17.07 4.15 11.39
C THR A 306 16.84 5.66 11.28
N VAL A 307 15.78 6.02 10.56
CA VAL A 307 15.26 7.38 10.56
C VAL A 307 13.81 7.36 11.03
N THR A 308 13.44 8.25 11.94
CA THR A 308 12.04 8.51 12.25
C THR A 308 11.45 9.38 11.15
N ASN A 309 10.52 8.84 10.37
CA ASN A 309 9.87 9.52 9.25
C ASN A 309 8.55 10.16 9.69
N PHE A 310 8.31 11.39 9.27
CA PHE A 310 7.05 12.12 9.43
C PHE A 310 6.43 12.39 8.06
N ALA A 311 5.19 11.98 7.90
CA ALA A 311 4.39 12.22 6.71
C ALA A 311 2.98 12.66 7.11
N TRP A 312 2.28 13.33 6.22
CA TRP A 312 0.93 13.81 6.47
C TRP A 312 0.00 13.54 5.29
N TYR A 313 -1.29 13.43 5.57
CA TYR A 313 -2.32 13.16 4.57
C TYR A 313 -3.65 13.76 4.98
N SER A 314 -4.52 13.99 4.00
CA SER A 314 -5.90 14.35 4.25
C SER A 314 -6.72 13.11 4.63
N LEU A 315 -7.47 13.21 5.72
CA LEU A 315 -8.48 12.24 6.13
C LEU A 315 -9.72 12.25 5.21
N LEU A 316 -9.72 13.03 4.14
CA LEU A 316 -10.74 12.94 3.08
C LEU A 316 -10.30 12.05 1.92
N THR A 317 -9.05 11.55 1.95
CA THR A 317 -8.52 10.70 0.90
C THR A 317 -9.07 9.29 1.02
N MET A 318 -9.87 8.85 0.04
CA MET A 318 -10.53 7.53 0.11
C MET A 318 -10.14 6.53 -0.99
N SER A 319 -9.63 7.01 -2.13
CA SER A 319 -9.38 6.16 -3.30
C SER A 319 -8.06 6.43 -4.02
N THR A 320 -7.24 7.32 -3.46
CA THR A 320 -6.00 7.79 -4.07
C THR A 320 -4.82 6.92 -3.65
N SER A 321 -3.80 6.81 -4.52
CA SER A 321 -2.58 6.07 -4.20
C SER A 321 -1.81 6.74 -3.05
N THR A 322 -1.06 5.97 -2.27
CA THR A 322 -0.18 6.54 -1.21
C THR A 322 0.73 7.63 -1.75
N ALA A 323 1.25 7.47 -2.97
CA ALA A 323 2.16 8.43 -3.58
C ALA A 323 1.50 9.79 -3.79
N ASP A 324 0.20 9.81 -4.06
CA ASP A 324 -0.58 11.00 -4.39
C ASP A 324 -1.30 11.59 -3.16
N SER A 325 -1.30 10.90 -2.01
CA SER A 325 -2.07 11.33 -0.84
C SER A 325 -1.30 11.46 0.47
N LEU A 326 -0.16 10.77 0.62
CA LEU A 326 0.64 10.76 1.84
C LEU A 326 2.00 11.39 1.56
N PHE A 327 2.15 12.63 1.99
CA PHE A 327 3.32 13.44 1.65
C PHE A 327 4.36 13.43 2.76
N PHE A 328 5.63 13.34 2.38
CA PHE A 328 6.75 13.47 3.30
C PHE A 328 6.81 14.90 3.84
N VAL A 329 7.03 15.02 5.15
CA VAL A 329 7.24 16.31 5.82
C VAL A 329 8.71 16.43 6.23
N TYR A 330 9.19 15.48 7.03
CA TYR A 330 10.55 15.50 7.57
C TYR A 330 10.98 14.09 8.00
N ALA A 331 12.29 13.85 8.17
CA ALA A 331 12.81 12.65 8.82
C ALA A 331 13.98 12.99 9.74
N LEU A 332 14.02 12.37 10.92
CA LEU A 332 15.10 12.47 11.90
C LEU A 332 16.00 11.24 11.79
N VAL A 333 17.30 11.40 11.62
CA VAL A 333 18.25 10.31 11.81
C VAL A 333 18.41 10.04 13.30
N ASP A 334 17.93 8.89 13.76
CA ASP A 334 17.80 8.59 15.20
C ASP A 334 19.14 8.66 15.94
N LYS A 335 20.26 8.30 15.28
CA LYS A 335 21.61 8.37 15.88
C LYS A 335 22.13 9.80 16.10
N MET A 336 21.55 10.79 15.42
CA MET A 336 21.93 12.21 15.54
C MET A 336 20.99 12.98 16.47
N ARG A 337 19.92 12.34 16.94
CA ARG A 337 18.89 12.97 17.74
C ARG A 337 19.42 13.24 19.15
N VAL A 338 19.21 14.47 19.61
CA VAL A 338 19.38 14.81 21.03
C VAL A 338 18.07 14.48 21.74
N ASP A 339 18.15 13.59 22.72
CA ASP A 339 17.02 13.15 23.54
C ASP A 339 16.81 14.11 24.72
N ALA A 340 16.00 15.14 24.51
CA ALA A 340 15.53 16.03 25.55
C ALA A 340 14.05 16.39 25.35
N LYS A 341 13.36 16.75 26.44
CA LYS A 341 11.92 17.03 26.46
C LYS A 341 11.56 18.51 26.36
N ASP A 342 12.51 19.30 25.86
CA ASP A 342 12.42 20.75 25.69
C ASP A 342 13.02 21.15 24.34
N LEU A 343 13.17 22.45 24.08
CA LEU A 343 13.72 22.96 22.82
C LEU A 343 15.18 22.54 22.53
N THR A 344 15.91 21.97 23.49
CA THR A 344 17.24 21.39 23.25
C THR A 344 17.15 20.01 22.60
N GLY A 345 15.99 19.35 22.71
CA GLY A 345 15.72 18.06 22.08
C GLY A 345 15.36 18.22 20.61
N THR A 346 15.99 17.42 19.74
CA THR A 346 15.81 17.56 18.28
C THR A 346 14.35 17.33 17.86
N ALA A 347 13.68 16.32 18.44
CA ALA A 347 12.28 16.04 18.13
C ALA A 347 11.35 17.17 18.61
N HIS A 348 11.56 17.69 19.83
CA HIS A 348 10.79 18.81 20.38
C HIS A 348 10.98 20.10 19.58
N PHE A 349 12.19 20.39 19.13
CA PHE A 349 12.43 21.53 18.23
C PHE A 349 11.63 21.38 16.93
N VAL A 350 11.70 20.21 16.27
CA VAL A 350 10.93 19.93 15.05
C VAL A 350 9.42 20.01 15.30
N PHE A 351 8.93 19.50 16.42
CA PHE A 351 7.50 19.58 16.74
C PHE A 351 7.02 21.00 17.06
N ASN A 352 7.88 21.87 17.60
CA ASN A 352 7.54 23.28 17.74
C ASN A 352 7.41 23.98 16.38
N LEU A 353 8.29 23.65 15.42
CA LEU A 353 8.16 24.12 14.04
C LEU A 353 6.90 23.58 13.35
N LEU A 354 6.57 22.30 13.56
CA LEU A 354 5.35 21.70 13.03
C LEU A 354 4.10 22.31 13.67
N ARG A 355 4.12 22.57 14.98
CA ARG A 355 3.05 23.29 15.68
C ARG A 355 2.81 24.66 15.04
N TRP A 356 3.88 25.44 14.80
CA TRP A 356 3.77 26.73 14.10
C TRP A 356 3.16 26.58 12.70
N SER A 357 3.59 25.56 11.95
CA SER A 357 3.07 25.27 10.61
C SER A 357 1.59 24.88 10.62
N PHE A 358 1.17 24.04 11.59
CA PHE A 358 -0.22 23.62 11.75
C PHE A 358 -1.12 24.75 12.26
N GLN A 359 -0.59 25.67 13.07
CA GLN A 359 -1.30 26.88 13.46
C GLN A 359 -1.58 27.76 12.22
N ALA A 360 -0.57 27.99 11.37
CA ALA A 360 -0.74 28.75 10.13
C ALA A 360 -1.78 28.13 9.19
N LEU A 361 -1.75 26.79 9.05
CA LEU A 361 -2.73 26.04 8.26
C LEU A 361 -4.14 26.15 8.83
N PHE A 362 -4.29 26.09 10.16
CA PHE A 362 -5.58 26.22 10.80
C PHE A 362 -6.16 27.62 10.62
N ASP A 363 -5.32 28.65 10.77
CA ASP A 363 -5.72 30.05 10.61
C ASP A 363 -6.02 30.39 9.14
N GLY A 364 -5.49 29.61 8.19
CA GLY A 364 -5.70 29.82 6.75
C GLY A 364 -5.02 31.09 6.23
N VAL A 365 -4.02 31.60 6.94
CA VAL A 365 -3.29 32.83 6.59
C VAL A 365 -1.78 32.62 6.72
N TRP A 366 -1.02 33.32 5.88
CA TRP A 366 0.43 33.34 5.99
C TRP A 366 0.85 34.01 7.31
N PRO A 367 1.72 33.38 8.12
CA PRO A 367 2.17 33.94 9.39
C PRO A 367 2.84 35.30 9.23
N SER A 368 2.64 36.19 10.21
CA SER A 368 3.34 37.49 10.28
C SER A 368 4.75 37.40 10.87
N ALA A 369 5.05 36.29 11.53
CA ALA A 369 6.33 36.03 12.16
C ALA A 369 6.76 34.57 11.91
N ASP A 370 8.07 34.35 11.96
CA ASP A 370 8.66 33.03 11.85
C ASP A 370 8.34 32.13 13.07
N HIS A 371 8.80 30.88 13.01
CA HIS A 371 8.60 29.90 14.07
C HIS A 371 9.28 30.25 15.41
N LEU A 372 10.16 31.27 15.43
CA LEU A 372 10.79 31.81 16.64
C LEU A 372 10.08 33.08 17.13
N GLY A 373 8.98 33.49 16.48
CA GLY A 373 8.24 34.70 16.82
C GLY A 373 8.85 35.99 16.28
N ARG A 374 9.85 35.91 15.39
CA ARG A 374 10.47 37.09 14.78
C ARG A 374 9.63 37.55 13.60
N VAL A 375 9.19 38.80 13.64
CA VAL A 375 8.40 39.41 12.56
C VAL A 375 9.23 39.46 11.29
N TYR A 376 8.60 39.17 10.15
CA TYR A 376 9.28 39.26 8.86
C TYR A 376 9.53 40.70 8.45
N GLU A 377 10.71 40.96 7.89
CA GLU A 377 11.03 42.25 7.25
C GLU A 377 9.99 42.55 6.16
N PRO A 378 9.33 43.72 6.14
CA PRO A 378 8.25 44.02 5.19
C PRO A 378 8.62 43.84 3.72
N GLY A 379 9.88 44.06 3.36
CA GLY A 379 10.40 43.90 2.00
C GLY A 379 10.70 42.46 1.57
N SER A 380 10.81 41.53 2.53
CA SER A 380 11.11 40.11 2.28
C SER A 380 9.97 39.40 1.54
N ILE A 381 10.25 38.22 0.97
CA ILE A 381 9.23 37.40 0.29
C ILE A 381 8.14 36.99 1.29
N GLU A 382 8.54 36.66 2.51
CA GLU A 382 7.69 36.26 3.63
C GLU A 382 6.87 37.45 4.14
N GLY A 383 7.50 38.61 4.37
CA GLY A 383 6.81 39.83 4.82
C GLY A 383 5.76 40.32 3.82
N LYS A 384 6.01 40.15 2.52
CA LYS A 384 5.02 40.45 1.46
C LYS A 384 3.83 39.49 1.46
N LYS A 385 3.96 38.30 2.04
CA LYS A 385 2.89 37.29 2.15
C LYS A 385 2.17 37.36 3.49
N ALA A 386 2.83 37.81 4.55
CA ALA A 386 2.28 37.93 5.89
C ALA A 386 0.86 38.50 5.90
N GLY A 387 -0.05 37.82 6.60
CA GLY A 387 -1.46 38.21 6.73
C GLY A 387 -2.34 37.95 5.50
N LYS A 388 -1.77 37.54 4.35
CA LYS A 388 -2.56 37.15 3.17
C LYS A 388 -3.14 35.75 3.34
N PRO A 389 -4.25 35.43 2.64
CA PRO A 389 -4.80 34.08 2.62
C PRO A 389 -3.74 33.04 2.21
N LEU A 390 -3.60 31.99 3.03
CA LEU A 390 -2.85 30.79 2.70
C LEU A 390 -3.77 29.88 1.89
N ALA A 391 -3.22 29.19 0.87
CA ALA A 391 -3.96 28.23 0.05
C ALA A 391 -5.32 28.76 -0.43
N GLU A 392 -5.35 30.00 -0.92
CA GLU A 392 -6.58 30.64 -1.45
C GLU A 392 -7.74 30.70 -0.44
N GLY A 393 -7.43 30.76 0.85
CA GLY A 393 -8.42 30.84 1.93
C GLY A 393 -8.89 29.49 2.47
N TYR A 394 -8.35 28.38 1.95
CA TYR A 394 -8.49 27.07 2.58
C TYR A 394 -7.57 26.96 3.80
N GLY A 395 -8.05 26.23 4.80
CA GLY A 395 -7.27 25.87 5.98
C GLY A 395 -7.23 24.36 6.20
N ALA A 396 -6.42 23.94 7.16
CA ALA A 396 -6.30 22.56 7.54
C ALA A 396 -6.18 22.42 9.06
N VAL A 397 -6.79 21.37 9.60
CA VAL A 397 -6.75 21.06 11.03
C VAL A 397 -6.03 19.74 11.25
N LEU A 398 -5.04 19.72 12.14
CA LEU A 398 -4.45 18.47 12.60
C LEU A 398 -5.49 17.71 13.42
N PHE A 399 -6.14 16.74 12.78
CA PHE A 399 -7.23 15.96 13.36
C PHE A 399 -6.70 14.70 14.06
N SER A 400 -5.71 14.02 13.47
CA SER A 400 -5.15 12.80 14.05
C SER A 400 -3.62 12.74 14.00
N VAL A 401 -3.02 12.08 14.99
CA VAL A 401 -1.62 11.68 15.00
C VAL A 401 -1.58 10.15 15.07
N VAL A 402 -1.00 9.55 14.05
CA VAL A 402 -1.07 8.11 13.74
C VAL A 402 0.34 7.55 13.68
N GLY A 403 0.52 6.31 14.14
CA GLY A 403 1.80 5.62 14.10
C GLY A 403 1.75 4.36 14.93
N ASP A 404 2.88 3.69 15.05
CA ASP A 404 3.00 2.54 15.95
C ASP A 404 3.16 2.98 17.42
N LEU A 405 3.11 2.01 18.33
CA LEU A 405 3.18 2.28 19.77
C LEU A 405 4.59 2.67 20.24
N ASP A 406 5.63 2.30 19.49
CA ASP A 406 7.01 2.65 19.84
C ASP A 406 7.29 4.11 19.49
N TYR A 407 6.84 4.56 18.31
CA TYR A 407 6.79 5.97 17.91
C TYR A 407 6.08 6.83 18.96
N TYR A 408 4.92 6.38 19.44
CA TYR A 408 4.18 7.08 20.50
C TYR A 408 5.02 7.26 21.76
N ALA A 409 5.62 6.20 22.28
CA ALA A 409 6.37 6.28 23.52
C ALA A 409 7.69 7.04 23.37
N THR A 410 8.41 6.84 22.26
CA THR A 410 9.78 7.33 22.09
C THR A 410 9.86 8.74 21.49
N ILE A 411 8.86 9.14 20.70
CA ILE A 411 8.86 10.42 19.98
C ILE A 411 7.78 11.37 20.52
N LEU A 412 6.57 10.87 20.76
CA LEU A 412 5.47 11.72 21.24
C LEU A 412 5.44 11.89 22.77
N ASP A 413 6.35 11.24 23.49
CA ASP A 413 6.42 11.30 24.95
C ASP A 413 5.08 10.97 25.62
N VAL A 414 4.42 9.91 25.13
CA VAL A 414 3.18 9.37 25.74
C VAL A 414 3.47 8.07 26.47
N ALA A 415 2.45 7.56 27.16
CA ALA A 415 2.51 6.30 27.90
C ALA A 415 3.13 5.15 27.09
N ARG A 416 4.13 4.47 27.67
CA ARG A 416 4.70 3.24 27.10
C ARG A 416 3.74 2.09 27.32
N SER A 417 3.35 1.41 26.24
CA SER A 417 2.31 0.36 26.29
C SER A 417 2.64 -0.81 27.22
N THR A 418 3.90 -1.07 27.52
CA THR A 418 4.34 -2.15 28.42
C THR A 418 4.40 -1.73 29.90
N SER A 419 4.05 -0.48 30.22
CA SER A 419 4.03 0.03 31.59
C SER A 419 3.04 -0.74 32.45
N VAL A 420 3.41 -1.02 33.71
CA VAL A 420 2.53 -1.68 34.67
C VAL A 420 1.48 -0.71 35.21
N THR A 421 1.85 0.56 35.41
CA THR A 421 1.04 1.56 36.11
C THR A 421 0.22 2.44 35.17
N ALA A 422 0.68 2.65 33.93
CA ALA A 422 -0.01 3.48 32.95
C ALA A 422 0.34 3.04 31.50
N PRO A 423 -0.16 1.88 31.04
CA PRO A 423 0.05 1.40 29.66
C PRO A 423 -0.74 2.16 28.59
N CYS A 424 -1.79 2.89 28.94
CA CYS A 424 -2.66 3.56 27.98
C CYS A 424 -2.50 5.08 28.01
N SER A 425 -2.45 5.72 26.83
CA SER A 425 -2.43 7.18 26.70
C SER A 425 -3.83 7.79 26.73
N ARG A 426 -4.87 7.00 26.47
CA ARG A 426 -6.26 7.45 26.29
C ARG A 426 -7.12 7.27 27.56
N CYS A 427 -6.67 6.52 28.55
CA CYS A 427 -7.37 6.31 29.82
C CYS A 427 -6.38 6.04 30.96
N ARG A 428 -6.89 5.77 32.17
CA ARG A 428 -6.09 5.45 33.37
C ARG A 428 -5.99 3.95 33.63
N ALA A 429 -6.08 3.12 32.59
CA ALA A 429 -5.92 1.68 32.74
C ALA A 429 -4.53 1.34 33.31
N THR A 430 -4.46 0.28 34.09
CA THR A 430 -3.24 -0.33 34.66
C THR A 430 -3.05 -1.73 34.09
N LYS A 431 -1.94 -2.40 34.38
CA LYS A 431 -1.75 -3.81 33.96
C LYS A 431 -2.59 -4.79 34.79
N TYR A 432 -2.72 -4.54 36.09
CA TYR A 432 -3.41 -5.40 37.06
C TYR A 432 -4.34 -4.57 37.96
N GLY A 433 -5.24 -5.24 38.68
CA GLY A 433 -6.23 -4.62 39.58
C GLY A 433 -7.51 -4.20 38.86
N ASP A 434 -8.35 -3.41 39.54
CA ASP A 434 -9.69 -3.03 39.07
C ASP A 434 -9.70 -2.17 37.81
N MET A 435 -8.58 -1.48 37.55
CA MET A 435 -8.34 -0.67 36.36
C MET A 435 -7.60 -1.44 35.26
N SER A 436 -7.49 -2.76 35.37
CA SER A 436 -6.70 -3.55 34.42
C SER A 436 -7.19 -3.38 32.99
N TRP A 437 -6.27 -3.11 32.06
CA TRP A 437 -6.56 -3.12 30.62
C TRP A 437 -7.06 -4.48 30.11
N GLN A 438 -6.87 -5.54 30.90
CA GLN A 438 -7.33 -6.90 30.60
C GLN A 438 -8.82 -7.09 30.91
N ASP A 439 -9.49 -6.10 31.51
CA ASP A 439 -10.93 -6.13 31.69
C ASP A 439 -11.64 -5.61 30.44
N PHE A 440 -12.15 -6.53 29.62
CA PHE A 440 -12.85 -6.22 28.38
C PHE A 440 -14.36 -6.10 28.54
N ARG A 441 -14.90 -6.20 29.76
CA ARG A 441 -16.36 -6.10 29.99
C ARG A 441 -16.85 -4.68 29.65
N PRO A 442 -18.11 -4.52 29.19
CA PRO A 442 -18.71 -3.19 28.99
C PRO A 442 -18.74 -2.32 30.26
N THR A 443 -18.63 -2.94 31.43
CA THR A 443 -18.63 -2.28 32.74
C THR A 443 -17.22 -2.10 33.32
N ALA A 444 -16.16 -2.28 32.52
CA ALA A 444 -14.79 -2.19 33.01
C ALA A 444 -14.47 -0.79 33.54
N THR A 445 -13.87 -0.73 34.74
CA THR A 445 -13.64 0.53 35.46
C THR A 445 -12.80 1.53 34.68
N TRP A 446 -11.85 1.05 33.86
CA TRP A 446 -11.01 1.94 33.07
C TRP A 446 -11.79 2.74 32.03
N MET A 447 -12.96 2.26 31.57
CA MET A 447 -13.75 2.96 30.54
C MET A 447 -14.23 4.32 31.03
N SER A 448 -14.64 4.43 32.29
CA SER A 448 -15.06 5.71 32.90
C SER A 448 -13.89 6.67 33.13
N SER A 449 -12.64 6.17 33.06
CA SER A 449 -11.43 6.97 33.16
C SER A 449 -10.87 7.45 31.81
N ALA A 450 -11.55 7.14 30.70
CA ALA A 450 -11.14 7.59 29.38
C ALA A 450 -11.13 9.12 29.31
N TYR A 451 -10.05 9.69 28.78
CA TYR A 451 -9.88 11.13 28.74
C TYR A 451 -10.77 11.78 27.70
N SER A 452 -11.53 12.80 28.11
CA SER A 452 -12.01 13.84 27.19
C SER A 452 -10.89 14.85 26.90
N PRO A 453 -10.96 15.62 25.80
CA PRO A 453 -9.97 16.65 25.51
C PRO A 453 -9.81 17.65 26.67
N ALA A 454 -10.92 18.08 27.27
CA ALA A 454 -10.91 19.00 28.41
C ALA A 454 -10.29 18.37 29.65
N ALA A 455 -10.67 17.12 29.99
CA ALA A 455 -10.11 16.43 31.14
C ALA A 455 -8.60 16.20 31.02
N TRP A 456 -8.12 15.86 29.83
CA TRP A 456 -6.68 15.72 29.58
C TRP A 456 -5.96 17.06 29.67
N LYS A 457 -6.52 18.12 29.10
CA LYS A 457 -5.97 19.49 29.20
C LYS A 457 -5.96 20.03 30.62
N ALA A 458 -6.80 19.51 31.53
CA ALA A 458 -6.79 19.89 32.94
C ALA A 458 -5.72 19.15 33.77
N LEU A 459 -5.04 18.12 33.23
CA LEU A 459 -4.01 17.38 33.98
C LEU A 459 -2.82 18.29 34.39
N PRO A 460 -2.13 17.99 35.50
CA PRO A 460 -0.87 18.64 35.82
C PRO A 460 0.19 18.39 34.73
N ALA A 461 1.15 19.31 34.57
CA ALA A 461 2.20 19.20 33.56
C ALA A 461 2.99 17.88 33.65
N ALA A 462 3.27 17.41 34.87
CA ALA A 462 3.98 16.14 35.11
C ALA A 462 3.23 14.89 34.60
N GLY A 463 1.92 14.98 34.39
CA GLY A 463 1.07 13.88 33.88
C GLY A 463 0.71 14.01 32.40
N LYS A 464 1.27 14.99 31.68
CA LYS A 464 0.97 15.26 30.26
C LYS A 464 2.19 14.96 29.39
N SER A 465 1.92 14.61 28.13
CA SER A 465 2.94 14.59 27.10
C SER A 465 3.54 16.00 26.93
N THR A 466 4.87 16.04 26.83
CA THR A 466 5.61 17.27 26.54
C THR A 466 5.65 17.60 25.05
N CYS A 467 5.10 16.75 24.17
CA CYS A 467 5.11 16.97 22.73
C CYS A 467 4.32 18.26 22.37
N PRO A 468 4.96 19.23 21.68
CA PRO A 468 4.32 20.50 21.30
C PRO A 468 3.03 20.37 20.49
N LEU A 469 2.86 19.26 19.74
CA LEU A 469 1.67 19.03 18.93
C LEU A 469 0.38 18.96 19.76
N PHE A 470 0.46 18.60 21.04
CA PHE A 470 -0.71 18.51 21.92
C PHE A 470 -0.97 19.78 22.73
N HIS A 471 -0.20 20.85 22.50
CA HIS A 471 -0.36 22.13 23.19
C HIS A 471 -1.17 23.15 22.38
N MET A 472 -1.63 22.79 21.18
CA MET A 472 -2.52 23.66 20.39
C MET A 472 -3.93 23.72 21.01
N PRO A 473 -4.68 24.82 20.83
CA PRO A 473 -6.01 24.99 21.42
C PRO A 473 -7.02 23.90 21.05
N TRP A 474 -6.89 23.30 19.86
CA TRP A 474 -7.80 22.24 19.36
C TRP A 474 -7.23 20.82 19.43
N THR A 475 -5.99 20.62 19.89
CA THR A 475 -5.40 19.29 20.03
C THR A 475 -5.31 18.83 21.49
N SER A 476 -5.28 17.52 21.69
CA SER A 476 -5.10 16.84 22.97
C SER A 476 -4.60 15.41 22.71
N ILE A 477 -4.42 14.61 23.76
CA ILE A 477 -4.15 13.17 23.58
C ILE A 477 -5.26 12.43 22.82
N CYS A 478 -6.45 13.02 22.68
CA CYS A 478 -7.54 12.43 21.90
C CYS A 478 -7.34 12.47 20.39
N ASN A 479 -6.37 13.23 19.92
CA ASN A 479 -5.98 13.21 18.52
C ASN A 479 -5.08 12.00 18.20
N LEU A 480 -4.54 11.31 19.22
CA LEU A 480 -3.75 10.10 19.02
C LEU A 480 -4.68 8.95 18.57
N GLY A 481 -4.52 8.53 17.31
CA GLY A 481 -5.35 7.50 16.70
C GLY A 481 -4.66 6.15 16.72
N TYR A 482 -5.09 5.24 17.59
CA TYR A 482 -4.52 3.89 17.64
C TYR A 482 -4.59 3.20 16.27
N ASP A 483 -3.46 2.67 15.80
CA ASP A 483 -3.44 2.01 14.51
C ASP A 483 -4.12 0.63 14.56
N TYR A 484 -5.26 0.51 13.88
CA TYR A 484 -5.98 -0.74 13.72
C TYR A 484 -5.12 -1.83 13.09
N MET A 485 -4.24 -1.49 12.13
CA MET A 485 -3.37 -2.47 11.47
C MET A 485 -2.36 -3.09 12.44
N HIS A 486 -1.65 -2.27 13.23
CA HIS A 486 -0.69 -2.74 14.23
C HIS A 486 -1.35 -3.44 15.42
N CYS A 487 -2.55 -3.00 15.83
CA CYS A 487 -3.27 -3.58 16.97
C CYS A 487 -3.98 -4.88 16.60
N LYS A 488 -4.72 -4.90 15.47
CA LYS A 488 -5.50 -6.05 14.99
C LYS A 488 -4.60 -7.03 14.25
N TYR A 489 -4.16 -6.67 13.05
CA TYR A 489 -3.56 -7.63 12.11
C TYR A 489 -2.15 -8.07 12.51
N LEU A 490 -1.33 -7.16 13.02
CA LEU A 490 0.04 -7.45 13.49
C LEU A 490 0.13 -7.70 15.00
N GLY A 491 -0.98 -7.52 15.72
CA GLY A 491 -1.08 -7.75 17.15
C GLY A 491 -1.92 -8.97 17.45
N VAL A 492 -3.22 -8.76 17.64
CA VAL A 492 -4.15 -9.78 18.14
C VAL A 492 -4.33 -10.94 17.17
N ASP A 493 -4.56 -10.67 15.87
CA ASP A 493 -4.82 -11.70 14.87
C ASP A 493 -3.63 -12.65 14.67
N ARG A 494 -2.39 -12.14 14.79
CA ARG A 494 -1.20 -12.99 14.70
C ARG A 494 -1.19 -14.07 15.77
N ILE A 495 -1.58 -13.73 16.99
CA ILE A 495 -1.61 -14.68 18.11
C ILE A 495 -2.81 -15.62 17.95
N LEU A 496 -3.99 -15.04 17.70
CA LEU A 496 -5.23 -15.77 17.47
C LEU A 496 -5.09 -16.85 16.39
N TYR A 497 -4.69 -16.45 15.18
CA TYR A 497 -4.59 -17.37 14.06
C TYR A 497 -3.50 -18.41 14.30
N SER A 498 -2.43 -18.10 15.03
CA SER A 498 -1.44 -19.11 15.40
C SER A 498 -2.02 -20.20 16.30
N SER A 499 -2.85 -19.82 17.27
CA SER A 499 -3.53 -20.79 18.14
C SER A 499 -4.55 -21.62 17.38
N ILE A 500 -5.33 -21.01 16.47
CA ILE A 500 -6.27 -21.75 15.61
C ILE A 500 -5.54 -22.72 14.68
N LEU A 501 -4.48 -22.29 14.00
CA LEU A 501 -3.67 -23.14 13.13
C LEU A 501 -3.02 -24.28 13.94
N TYR A 502 -2.54 -24.00 15.15
CA TYR A 502 -1.99 -25.02 16.04
C TYR A 502 -3.04 -26.08 16.41
N LEU A 503 -4.24 -25.67 16.84
CA LEU A 503 -5.32 -26.61 17.14
C LEU A 503 -5.72 -27.43 15.91
N LEU A 504 -5.85 -26.79 14.74
CA LEU A 504 -6.17 -27.49 13.50
C LEU A 504 -5.12 -28.56 13.18
N VAL A 505 -3.83 -28.20 13.22
CA VAL A 505 -2.74 -29.08 12.80
C VAL A 505 -2.45 -30.19 13.81
N PHE A 506 -2.54 -29.93 15.11
CA PHE A 506 -2.10 -30.88 16.13
C PHE A 506 -3.23 -31.62 16.84
N HIS A 507 -4.46 -31.11 16.82
CA HIS A 507 -5.55 -31.63 17.66
C HIS A 507 -6.84 -31.95 16.90
N VAL A 508 -7.13 -31.28 15.78
CA VAL A 508 -8.42 -31.44 15.07
C VAL A 508 -8.28 -32.29 13.81
N LEU A 509 -7.24 -32.06 13.00
CA LEU A 509 -7.04 -32.80 11.75
C LEU A 509 -6.32 -34.13 12.01
N ALA A 510 -6.73 -35.17 11.30
CA ALA A 510 -6.25 -36.55 11.50
C ALA A 510 -5.69 -37.17 10.20
N PHE A 511 -4.94 -36.42 9.39
CA PHE A 511 -4.30 -36.92 8.17
C PHE A 511 -2.94 -37.61 8.43
N GLY A 512 -2.78 -38.24 9.59
CA GLY A 512 -1.62 -39.07 9.94
C GLY A 512 -0.44 -38.33 10.57
N SER A 513 -0.05 -37.14 10.09
CA SER A 513 1.03 -36.34 10.69
C SER A 513 0.74 -34.83 10.70
N PRO A 514 1.39 -34.04 11.57
CA PRO A 514 1.31 -32.57 11.53
C PRO A 514 1.67 -31.98 10.17
N GLU A 515 2.63 -32.55 9.45
CA GLU A 515 3.04 -32.11 8.11
C GLU A 515 1.97 -32.38 7.06
N ALA A 516 1.31 -33.55 7.13
CA ALA A 516 0.19 -33.88 6.26
C ALA A 516 -1.02 -33.00 6.55
N ASN A 517 -1.34 -32.78 7.83
CA ASN A 517 -2.37 -31.84 8.27
C ASN A 517 -2.10 -30.42 7.76
N MET A 518 -0.85 -29.96 7.84
CA MET A 518 -0.44 -28.64 7.35
C MET A 518 -0.56 -28.51 5.83
N SER A 519 -0.18 -29.55 5.10
CA SER A 519 -0.26 -29.58 3.63
C SER A 519 -1.70 -29.53 3.14
N TRP A 520 -2.58 -30.31 3.79
CA TRP A 520 -4.02 -30.26 3.55
C TRP A 520 -4.59 -28.88 3.88
N LEU A 521 -4.27 -28.35 5.07
CA LEU A 521 -4.77 -27.06 5.53
C LEU A 521 -4.38 -25.91 4.59
N TRP A 522 -3.14 -25.91 4.10
CA TRP A 522 -2.69 -24.91 3.13
C TRP A 522 -3.48 -25.00 1.81
N SER A 523 -3.71 -26.21 1.30
CA SER A 523 -4.49 -26.43 0.09
C SER A 523 -5.92 -25.90 0.24
N GLU A 524 -6.55 -26.10 1.39
CA GLU A 524 -7.87 -25.55 1.69
C GLU A 524 -7.89 -24.03 1.83
N ILE A 525 -6.88 -23.44 2.44
CA ILE A 525 -6.74 -21.98 2.50
C ILE A 525 -6.63 -21.41 1.08
N GLN A 526 -5.83 -22.02 0.20
CA GLN A 526 -5.72 -21.62 -1.20
C GLN A 526 -7.05 -21.76 -1.96
N ARG A 527 -7.79 -22.85 -1.72
CA ARG A 527 -9.12 -23.05 -2.30
C ARG A 527 -10.07 -21.94 -1.87
N HIS A 528 -10.11 -21.61 -0.58
CA HIS A 528 -10.93 -20.51 -0.06
C HIS A 528 -10.47 -19.14 -0.55
N TYR A 529 -9.17 -18.90 -0.71
CA TYR A 529 -8.67 -17.68 -1.31
C TYR A 529 -9.14 -17.48 -2.74
N LYS A 530 -9.21 -18.55 -3.54
CA LYS A 530 -9.79 -18.50 -4.89
C LYS A 530 -11.29 -18.24 -4.82
N ALA A 531 -12.02 -19.00 -3.99
CA ALA A 531 -13.47 -18.90 -3.87
C ALA A 531 -13.97 -17.54 -3.32
N PHE A 532 -13.18 -16.90 -2.46
CA PHE A 532 -13.51 -15.61 -1.86
C PHE A 532 -12.85 -14.41 -2.55
N GLU A 533 -12.20 -14.63 -3.71
CA GLU A 533 -11.55 -13.57 -4.50
C GLU A 533 -10.55 -12.73 -3.69
N VAL A 534 -9.83 -13.37 -2.76
CA VAL A 534 -8.87 -12.66 -1.92
C VAL A 534 -7.71 -12.17 -2.77
N HIS A 535 -7.32 -10.90 -2.69
CA HIS A 535 -6.17 -10.39 -3.44
C HIS A 535 -4.85 -10.44 -2.65
N ALA A 536 -4.86 -10.01 -1.39
CA ALA A 536 -3.66 -9.93 -0.54
C ALA A 536 -3.39 -11.25 0.21
N ARG A 537 -3.07 -12.32 -0.53
CA ARG A 537 -2.88 -13.68 0.01
C ARG A 537 -1.47 -13.87 0.58
N PHE A 538 -1.36 -14.79 1.55
CA PHE A 538 -0.06 -15.41 1.82
C PHE A 538 0.47 -16.08 0.54
N GLN A 539 1.75 -15.88 0.22
CA GLN A 539 2.40 -16.65 -0.86
C GLN A 539 2.73 -18.07 -0.38
N TYR A 540 3.19 -18.20 0.86
CA TYR A 540 3.57 -19.46 1.46
C TYR A 540 3.12 -19.52 2.92
N LEU A 541 2.11 -20.33 3.21
CA LEU A 541 1.73 -20.72 4.57
C LEU A 541 1.63 -22.24 4.61
N ASN A 542 2.72 -22.92 4.25
CA ASN A 542 2.81 -24.37 4.11
C ASN A 542 3.78 -25.02 5.12
N ARG A 543 4.28 -24.26 6.11
CA ARG A 543 5.22 -24.75 7.11
C ARG A 543 4.70 -24.44 8.51
N ILE A 544 4.76 -25.43 9.42
CA ILE A 544 4.38 -25.27 10.83
C ILE A 544 5.14 -24.12 11.49
N SER A 545 6.42 -23.95 11.14
CA SER A 545 7.26 -22.85 11.66
C SER A 545 6.69 -21.46 11.39
N MET A 546 5.74 -21.29 10.45
CA MET A 546 5.09 -20.00 10.18
C MET A 546 4.25 -19.49 11.33
N PHE A 547 3.71 -20.38 12.17
CA PHE A 547 2.87 -20.02 13.31
C PHE A 547 3.35 -20.61 14.64
N TYR A 548 4.14 -21.68 14.62
CA TYR A 548 4.65 -22.35 15.82
C TYR A 548 6.15 -22.57 15.79
N ARG A 549 6.88 -22.03 16.77
CA ARG A 549 8.32 -22.27 16.96
C ARG A 549 8.54 -23.23 18.13
N ALA A 550 8.67 -24.52 17.84
CA ALA A 550 8.84 -25.58 18.84
C ALA A 550 9.94 -25.29 19.88
N GLN A 551 11.13 -24.87 19.43
CA GLN A 551 12.25 -24.55 20.32
C GLN A 551 11.95 -23.45 21.34
N LYS A 552 11.15 -22.46 20.95
CA LYS A 552 10.77 -21.32 21.83
C LYS A 552 9.41 -21.53 22.49
N LYS A 553 8.74 -22.64 22.18
CA LYS A 553 7.33 -22.93 22.51
C LYS A 553 6.44 -21.69 22.33
N SER A 554 6.65 -20.98 21.23
CA SER A 554 6.04 -19.67 20.99
C SER A 554 5.16 -19.70 19.74
N LEU A 555 3.95 -19.17 19.90
CA LEU A 555 2.95 -19.02 18.84
C LEU A 555 2.91 -17.59 18.34
N SER A 556 3.21 -17.39 17.06
CA SER A 556 3.13 -16.08 16.41
C SER A 556 3.20 -16.25 14.90
N LEU A 557 2.15 -15.76 14.21
CA LEU A 557 2.00 -15.94 12.78
C LEU A 557 2.89 -14.95 12.04
N ARG A 558 3.80 -15.48 11.23
CA ARG A 558 4.73 -14.71 10.42
C ARG A 558 4.06 -14.33 9.10
N GLY A 559 3.46 -13.14 9.05
CA GLY A 559 2.89 -12.59 7.83
C GLY A 559 2.80 -11.07 7.87
N LYS A 560 2.68 -10.45 6.70
CA LYS A 560 2.36 -9.02 6.55
C LYS A 560 0.94 -8.75 7.04
N ALA A 561 0.64 -7.50 7.39
CA ALA A 561 -0.69 -7.13 7.91
C ALA A 561 -1.82 -7.51 6.94
N ALA A 562 -1.64 -7.22 5.65
CA ALA A 562 -2.64 -7.54 4.62
C ALA A 562 -2.85 -9.06 4.47
N GLU A 563 -1.78 -9.85 4.59
CA GLU A 563 -1.85 -11.31 4.54
C GLU A 563 -2.64 -11.84 5.76
N ASN A 564 -2.33 -11.37 6.97
CA ASN A 564 -3.07 -11.75 8.19
C ASN A 564 -4.55 -11.36 8.09
N ARG A 565 -4.86 -10.13 7.67
CA ARG A 565 -6.23 -9.65 7.43
C ARG A 565 -7.01 -10.61 6.53
N SER A 566 -6.37 -11.09 5.46
CA SER A 566 -7.00 -11.96 4.46
C SER A 566 -7.39 -13.36 4.96
N LEU A 567 -6.85 -13.81 6.11
CA LEU A 567 -7.10 -15.14 6.65
C LEU A 567 -8.41 -15.27 7.42
N ALA A 568 -9.03 -14.17 7.84
CA ALA A 568 -10.22 -14.19 8.69
C ALA A 568 -11.34 -15.10 8.14
N ARG A 569 -11.73 -14.88 6.89
CA ARG A 569 -12.82 -15.62 6.23
C ARG A 569 -12.45 -17.07 5.88
N PRO A 570 -11.28 -17.37 5.30
CA PRO A 570 -10.82 -18.76 5.11
C PRO A 570 -10.78 -19.57 6.40
N LEU A 571 -10.19 -19.05 7.48
CA LEU A 571 -10.08 -19.79 8.74
C LEU A 571 -11.44 -20.03 9.39
N LEU A 572 -12.35 -19.05 9.31
CA LEU A 572 -13.74 -19.24 9.74
C LEU A 572 -14.42 -20.40 8.99
N ALA A 573 -14.29 -20.44 7.65
CA ALA A 573 -14.90 -21.49 6.84
C ALA A 573 -14.31 -22.87 7.14
N ILE A 574 -12.98 -22.96 7.27
CA ILE A 574 -12.29 -24.22 7.56
C ILE A 574 -12.65 -24.72 8.96
N TRP A 575 -12.66 -23.84 9.96
CA TRP A 575 -13.04 -24.22 11.31
C TRP A 575 -14.49 -24.70 11.37
N ALA A 576 -15.42 -24.00 10.71
CA ALA A 576 -16.82 -24.40 10.63
C ALA A 576 -17.00 -25.80 10.02
N ALA A 577 -16.18 -26.17 9.03
CA ALA A 577 -16.24 -27.47 8.38
C ALA A 577 -15.56 -28.60 9.18
N ARG A 578 -14.68 -28.27 10.13
CA ARG A 578 -13.87 -29.25 10.89
C ARG A 578 -14.21 -29.31 12.38
N MET A 579 -15.05 -28.41 12.87
CA MET A 579 -15.48 -28.42 14.27
C MET A 579 -16.45 -29.57 14.56
N THR A 580 -16.40 -30.11 15.78
CA THR A 580 -17.43 -31.00 16.33
C THR A 580 -18.45 -30.16 17.09
N ALA A 581 -19.69 -30.10 16.60
CA ALA A 581 -20.73 -29.24 17.17
C ALA A 581 -21.09 -29.56 18.65
N GLY A 582 -20.89 -30.80 19.08
CA GLY A 582 -21.09 -31.22 20.47
C GLY A 582 -20.03 -30.71 21.45
N ILE A 583 -18.88 -30.22 20.96
CA ILE A 583 -17.79 -29.73 21.81
C ILE A 583 -17.98 -28.22 22.05
N ASP A 584 -18.22 -27.84 23.30
CA ASP A 584 -18.45 -26.44 23.68
C ASP A 584 -17.30 -25.51 23.26
N LEU A 585 -16.07 -25.95 23.52
CA LEU A 585 -14.85 -25.24 23.13
C LEU A 585 -14.80 -24.95 21.62
N HIS A 586 -15.19 -25.91 20.79
CA HIS A 586 -15.19 -25.74 19.34
C HIS A 586 -16.23 -24.70 18.89
N ARG A 587 -17.40 -24.66 19.55
CA ARG A 587 -18.43 -23.64 19.29
C ARG A 587 -17.96 -22.25 19.70
N LYS A 588 -17.26 -22.12 20.84
CA LYS A 588 -16.65 -20.85 21.29
C LYS A 588 -15.61 -20.36 20.30
N LEU A 589 -14.74 -21.23 19.80
CA LEU A 589 -13.74 -20.89 18.77
C LEU A 589 -14.39 -20.48 17.44
N HIS A 590 -15.48 -21.16 17.05
CA HIS A 590 -16.25 -20.76 15.88
C HIS A 590 -16.89 -19.38 16.07
N LEU A 591 -17.50 -19.10 17.23
CA LEU A 591 -18.07 -17.79 17.55
C LEU A 591 -16.99 -16.69 17.55
N LEU A 592 -15.82 -16.96 18.13
CA LEU A 592 -14.69 -16.04 18.11
C LEU A 592 -14.27 -15.67 16.68
N LEU A 593 -14.13 -16.67 15.79
CA LEU A 593 -13.81 -16.44 14.38
C LEU A 593 -14.93 -15.69 13.64
N LYS A 594 -16.20 -15.95 13.97
CA LYS A 594 -17.34 -15.20 13.42
C LYS A 594 -17.30 -13.72 13.82
N LEU A 595 -17.03 -13.42 15.09
CA LEU A 595 -16.91 -12.05 15.57
C LEU A 595 -15.70 -11.34 14.95
N ASN A 596 -14.56 -12.05 14.83
CA ASN A 596 -13.38 -11.52 14.15
C ASN A 596 -13.67 -11.16 12.69
N TRP A 597 -14.37 -12.02 11.95
CA TRP A 597 -14.81 -11.73 10.59
C TRP A 597 -15.85 -10.60 10.53
N LYS A 598 -16.77 -10.52 11.49
CA LYS A 598 -17.78 -9.46 11.55
C LYS A 598 -17.15 -8.06 11.62
N LEU A 599 -16.02 -7.92 12.34
CA LEU A 599 -15.25 -6.67 12.36
C LEU A 599 -14.76 -6.28 10.96
N GLU A 600 -14.25 -7.23 10.18
CA GLU A 600 -13.80 -6.99 8.80
C GLU A 600 -14.96 -6.66 7.86
N GLU A 601 -16.10 -7.31 8.02
CA GLU A 601 -17.32 -7.02 7.26
C GLU A 601 -17.80 -5.59 7.49
N LEU A 602 -17.87 -5.15 8.76
CA LEU A 602 -18.31 -3.80 9.10
C LEU A 602 -17.35 -2.73 8.57
N LEU A 603 -16.03 -2.98 8.60
CA LEU A 603 -15.01 -2.11 7.98
C LEU A 603 -15.14 -2.04 6.46
N GLU A 604 -15.59 -3.11 5.81
CA GLU A 604 -15.77 -3.12 4.36
C GLU A 604 -17.08 -2.42 3.94
N VAL A 605 -18.16 -2.62 4.70
CA VAL A 605 -19.45 -1.93 4.50
C VAL A 605 -19.27 -0.42 4.66
N ASN A 606 -18.51 0.02 5.66
CA ASN A 606 -18.30 1.43 5.96
C ASN A 606 -17.03 2.01 5.29
N LYS A 607 -16.46 1.36 4.26
CA LYS A 607 -15.13 1.74 3.74
C LYS A 607 -14.99 3.16 3.22
N PHE A 608 -16.09 3.79 2.82
CA PHE A 608 -16.14 5.15 2.29
C PHE A 608 -16.70 6.17 3.29
N GLU A 609 -16.98 5.75 4.51
CA GLU A 609 -17.50 6.62 5.54
C GLU A 609 -16.36 7.14 6.41
N PHE A 610 -16.41 8.44 6.73
CA PHE A 610 -15.46 9.07 7.65
C PHE A 610 -15.55 8.47 9.06
N ALA A 611 -16.76 8.11 9.49
CA ALA A 611 -17.08 7.46 10.76
C ALA A 611 -18.24 6.49 10.55
N PHE A 612 -18.38 5.48 11.41
CA PHE A 612 -19.47 4.52 11.28
C PHE A 612 -20.81 5.18 11.64
N ALA A 613 -21.87 4.82 10.90
CA ALA A 613 -23.23 5.12 11.32
C ALA A 613 -23.51 4.50 12.70
N GLU A 614 -24.43 5.10 13.47
CA GLU A 614 -24.65 4.71 14.88
C GLU A 614 -24.93 3.20 15.06
N ALA A 615 -25.78 2.63 14.21
CA ALA A 615 -26.09 1.20 14.24
C ALA A 615 -24.86 0.32 13.99
N ASP A 616 -24.05 0.65 12.99
CA ASP A 616 -22.84 -0.08 12.64
C ASP A 616 -21.73 0.12 13.68
N ALA A 617 -21.63 1.32 14.27
CA ALA A 617 -20.70 1.61 15.35
C ALA A 617 -21.03 0.78 16.60
N ASN A 618 -22.31 0.67 16.96
CA ASN A 618 -22.77 -0.20 18.05
C ASN A 618 -22.47 -1.67 17.73
N ALA A 619 -22.80 -2.14 16.52
CA ALA A 619 -22.50 -3.51 16.10
C ALA A 619 -20.99 -3.81 16.11
N PHE A 620 -20.15 -2.85 15.72
CA PHE A 620 -18.70 -2.98 15.74
C PHE A 620 -18.14 -3.05 17.16
N ARG A 621 -18.61 -2.17 18.06
CA ARG A 621 -18.25 -2.18 19.48
C ARG A 621 -18.65 -3.50 20.15
N ASP A 622 -19.85 -3.99 19.88
CA ASP A 622 -20.38 -5.20 20.50
C ASP A 622 -19.63 -6.43 19.97
N ALA A 623 -19.35 -6.48 18.66
CA ALA A 623 -18.51 -7.52 18.07
C ALA A 623 -17.08 -7.51 18.63
N MET A 624 -16.48 -6.33 18.81
CA MET A 624 -15.15 -6.17 19.40
C MET A 624 -15.12 -6.65 20.85
N THR A 625 -16.11 -6.25 21.65
CA THR A 625 -16.23 -6.65 23.05
C THR A 625 -16.40 -8.17 23.19
N GLY A 626 -17.34 -8.76 22.43
CA GLY A 626 -17.56 -10.20 22.44
C GLY A 626 -16.32 -10.98 21.99
N PHE A 627 -15.61 -10.47 20.97
CA PHE A 627 -14.37 -11.06 20.47
C PHE A 627 -13.28 -11.10 21.56
N LEU A 628 -13.04 -9.97 22.24
CA LEU A 628 -12.01 -9.87 23.27
C LEU A 628 -12.36 -10.66 24.54
N LEU A 629 -13.63 -10.69 24.95
CA LEU A 629 -14.10 -11.50 26.08
C LEU A 629 -13.90 -12.99 25.82
N LEU A 630 -14.28 -13.48 24.62
CA LEU A 630 -14.07 -14.87 24.26
C LEU A 630 -12.59 -15.23 24.14
N GLN A 631 -11.75 -14.33 23.60
CA GLN A 631 -10.31 -14.56 23.56
C GLN A 631 -9.73 -14.70 24.97
N LYS A 632 -10.16 -13.84 25.91
CA LYS A 632 -9.74 -13.91 27.31
C LYS A 632 -10.17 -15.22 27.96
N GLU A 633 -11.43 -15.64 27.77
CA GLU A 633 -11.94 -16.90 28.28
C GLU A 633 -11.15 -18.10 27.74
N LEU A 634 -10.86 -18.12 26.43
CA LEU A 634 -10.07 -19.17 25.81
C LEU A 634 -8.61 -19.18 26.30
N SER A 635 -8.01 -18.01 26.49
CA SER A 635 -6.67 -17.89 27.08
C SER A 635 -6.62 -18.46 28.50
N GLN A 636 -7.69 -18.29 29.28
CA GLN A 636 -7.82 -18.88 30.61
C GLN A 636 -8.06 -20.40 30.54
N HIS A 637 -8.91 -20.87 29.63
CA HIS A 637 -9.13 -22.30 29.43
C HIS A 637 -7.83 -23.06 29.08
N PHE A 638 -6.97 -22.46 28.27
CA PHE A 638 -5.67 -23.01 27.90
C PHE A 638 -4.52 -22.50 28.78
N SER A 639 -4.80 -22.02 30.01
CA SER A 639 -3.76 -21.46 30.88
C SER A 639 -2.66 -22.46 31.18
N ASP A 640 -2.96 -23.76 31.25
CA ASP A 640 -2.00 -24.81 31.61
C ASP A 640 -1.41 -25.53 30.38
N HIS A 641 -1.88 -25.18 29.18
CA HIS A 641 -1.37 -25.74 27.94
C HIS A 641 0.03 -25.20 27.61
N ASP A 642 0.89 -26.04 27.04
CA ASP A 642 2.22 -25.66 26.56
C ASP A 642 2.38 -26.08 25.08
N PRO A 643 2.41 -25.16 24.10
CA PRO A 643 2.53 -23.69 24.25
C PRO A 643 1.24 -23.02 24.74
N LYS A 644 1.37 -21.82 25.34
CA LYS A 644 0.21 -20.99 25.74
C LYS A 644 -0.61 -20.61 24.50
N LEU A 645 -1.91 -20.89 24.52
CA LEU A 645 -2.85 -20.60 23.43
C LEU A 645 -3.69 -19.36 23.74
N PHE A 646 -4.10 -18.64 22.69
CA PHE A 646 -5.01 -17.48 22.74
C PHE A 646 -4.55 -16.31 23.62
N ASN A 647 -3.25 -16.22 23.91
CA ASN A 647 -2.65 -15.09 24.62
C ASN A 647 -3.11 -13.75 24.02
N TYR A 648 -3.21 -12.75 24.89
CA TYR A 648 -3.58 -11.40 24.53
C TYR A 648 -2.56 -10.40 25.10
N THR A 649 -2.43 -9.25 24.45
CA THR A 649 -1.51 -8.17 24.83
C THR A 649 -2.25 -6.86 25.00
N GLU A 650 -1.56 -5.80 25.41
CA GLU A 650 -2.12 -4.45 25.56
C GLU A 650 -2.75 -3.91 24.27
N LYS A 651 -2.33 -4.44 23.11
CA LYS A 651 -2.97 -4.17 21.81
C LYS A 651 -4.45 -4.55 21.78
N SER A 652 -4.86 -5.53 22.57
CA SER A 652 -6.27 -5.94 22.72
C SER A 652 -7.10 -4.82 23.35
N HIS A 653 -6.52 -4.12 24.33
CA HIS A 653 -7.15 -2.95 24.95
C HIS A 653 -7.22 -1.75 23.98
N PHE A 654 -6.17 -1.52 23.19
CA PHE A 654 -6.20 -0.47 22.16
C PHE A 654 -7.22 -0.76 21.05
N LEU A 655 -7.45 -2.04 20.71
CA LEU A 655 -8.57 -2.42 19.85
C LEU A 655 -9.93 -2.12 20.46
N GLN A 656 -10.08 -2.29 21.76
CA GLN A 656 -11.34 -1.93 22.42
C GLN A 656 -11.59 -0.42 22.36
N HIS A 657 -10.55 0.42 22.54
CA HIS A 657 -10.64 1.85 22.29
C HIS A 657 -11.12 2.15 20.85
N LEU A 658 -10.55 1.48 19.85
CA LEU A 658 -10.98 1.63 18.45
C LEU A 658 -12.44 1.22 18.22
N GLY A 659 -12.92 0.20 18.94
CA GLY A 659 -14.34 -0.18 18.95
C GLY A 659 -15.24 0.93 19.49
N LEU A 660 -14.81 1.63 20.54
CA LEU A 660 -15.55 2.75 21.14
C LEU A 660 -15.50 4.02 20.27
N GLU A 661 -14.39 4.22 19.56
CA GLU A 661 -14.12 5.42 18.75
C GLU A 661 -14.66 5.34 17.32
N ALA A 662 -15.08 4.15 16.86
CA ALA A 662 -15.59 3.92 15.50
C ALA A 662 -16.74 4.85 15.08
N ARG A 663 -17.55 5.32 16.05
CA ARG A 663 -18.63 6.32 15.82
C ARG A 663 -18.12 7.73 15.50
N PHE A 664 -16.87 8.03 15.81
CA PHE A 664 -16.25 9.35 15.61
C PHE A 664 -15.26 9.35 14.45
N ILE A 665 -14.56 8.23 14.26
CA ILE A 665 -13.64 8.05 13.15
C ILE A 665 -13.60 6.57 12.75
N ASN A 666 -13.69 6.31 11.46
CA ASN A 666 -13.57 4.98 10.92
C ASN A 666 -12.11 4.50 11.09
N PRO A 667 -11.86 3.31 11.68
CA PRO A 667 -10.50 2.80 11.87
C PRO A 667 -9.66 2.73 10.59
N ARG A 668 -10.29 2.66 9.41
CA ARG A 668 -9.61 2.69 8.10
C ARG A 668 -9.00 4.06 7.76
N MET A 669 -9.44 5.12 8.42
CA MET A 669 -8.91 6.46 8.17
C MET A 669 -7.61 6.70 8.92
N ILE A 670 -7.32 5.90 9.94
CA ILE A 670 -6.16 6.03 10.83
C ILE A 670 -5.31 4.77 10.89
N TRP A 671 -5.50 3.82 9.97
CA TRP A 671 -4.65 2.63 9.90
C TRP A 671 -3.34 2.89 9.12
N CYS A 672 -2.27 2.17 9.43
CA CYS A 672 -0.95 2.47 8.87
C CYS A 672 -0.61 1.73 7.57
N PHE A 673 -1.57 1.22 6.79
CA PHE A 673 -1.25 0.55 5.51
C PHE A 673 -0.55 1.48 4.51
N SER A 674 -1.09 2.70 4.33
CA SER A 674 -0.46 3.71 3.48
C SER A 674 0.85 4.21 4.11
N GLY A 675 0.90 4.27 5.44
CA GLY A 675 2.11 4.57 6.21
C GLY A 675 3.26 3.63 5.88
N GLU A 676 3.03 2.32 5.92
CA GLU A 676 4.01 1.29 5.58
C GLU A 676 4.49 1.40 4.11
N ASP A 677 3.62 1.70 3.15
CA ASP A 677 4.06 1.94 1.76
C ASP A 677 4.94 3.19 1.67
N MET A 678 4.58 4.26 2.37
CA MET A 678 5.38 5.48 2.43
C MET A 678 6.74 5.24 3.08
N GLN A 679 6.80 4.47 4.16
CA GLN A 679 8.06 4.10 4.80
C GLN A 679 8.99 3.34 3.85
N ARG A 680 8.46 2.45 3.01
CA ARG A 680 9.28 1.75 1.99
C ARG A 680 9.81 2.71 0.92
N ARG A 681 9.03 3.71 0.54
CA ARG A 681 9.49 4.77 -0.38
C ARG A 681 10.60 5.59 0.25
N VAL A 682 10.37 6.06 1.48
CA VAL A 682 11.35 6.80 2.28
C VAL A 682 12.62 5.97 2.45
N GLN A 683 12.54 4.72 2.89
CA GLN A 683 13.67 3.80 3.00
C GLN A 683 14.52 3.77 1.74
N LYS A 684 13.90 3.58 0.56
CA LYS A 684 14.62 3.53 -0.73
C LYS A 684 15.32 4.85 -1.05
N VAL A 685 14.64 5.98 -0.87
CA VAL A 685 15.19 7.30 -1.17
C VAL A 685 16.32 7.64 -0.20
N THR A 686 16.11 7.46 1.10
CA THR A 686 17.10 7.75 2.14
C THR A 686 18.33 6.85 2.00
N ALA A 687 18.16 5.54 1.76
CA ALA A 687 19.28 4.62 1.54
C ALA A 687 20.11 5.00 0.29
N ALA A 688 19.46 5.50 -0.76
CA ALA A 688 20.14 6.01 -1.96
C ALA A 688 20.85 7.36 -1.73
N CYS A 689 20.47 8.10 -0.69
CA CYS A 689 21.12 9.36 -0.28
C CYS A 689 22.26 9.14 0.72
N ALA A 690 22.18 8.08 1.53
CA ALA A 690 23.12 7.82 2.62
C ALA A 690 24.52 7.41 2.17
N ARG A 691 24.67 6.88 0.94
CA ARG A 691 25.95 6.38 0.44
C ARG A 691 26.98 7.52 0.33
N GLY A 692 28.07 7.41 1.09
CA GLY A 692 29.18 8.36 1.06
C GLY A 692 28.85 9.74 1.61
N GLN A 693 27.80 9.86 2.44
CA GLN A 693 27.37 11.13 3.03
C GLN A 693 27.36 11.03 4.55
N ARG A 694 27.56 12.17 5.23
CA ARG A 694 27.32 12.25 6.66
C ARG A 694 25.80 12.19 6.94
N PRO A 695 25.36 11.75 8.13
CA PRO A 695 23.94 11.67 8.48
C PRO A 695 23.13 12.95 8.17
N GLY A 696 23.60 14.13 8.60
CA GLY A 696 22.89 15.39 8.32
C GLY A 696 22.79 15.76 6.83
N GLN A 697 23.79 15.40 6.01
CA GLN A 697 23.74 15.62 4.56
C GLN A 697 22.76 14.67 3.87
N THR A 698 22.53 13.49 4.46
CA THR A 698 21.60 12.49 3.94
C THR A 698 20.16 13.01 3.95
N GLU A 699 19.75 13.65 5.05
CA GLU A 699 18.42 14.25 5.20
C GLU A 699 18.20 15.36 4.16
N VAL A 700 19.12 16.31 4.05
CA VAL A 700 19.02 17.43 3.09
C VAL A 700 18.89 16.92 1.65
N LYS A 701 19.73 15.96 1.26
CA LYS A 701 19.71 15.36 -0.08
C LYS A 701 18.43 14.57 -0.34
N MET A 702 17.93 13.85 0.67
CA MET A 702 16.64 13.16 0.60
C MET A 702 15.50 14.15 0.36
N CYS A 703 15.42 15.23 1.15
CA CYS A 703 14.40 16.27 1.00
C CYS A 703 14.42 16.89 -0.40
N GLN A 704 15.61 17.22 -0.93
CA GLN A 704 15.76 17.76 -2.29
C GLN A 704 15.24 16.78 -3.35
N ARG A 705 15.64 15.51 -3.29
CA ARG A 705 15.19 14.49 -4.26
C ARG A 705 13.70 14.23 -4.16
N TYR A 706 13.16 14.18 -2.94
CA TYR A 706 11.72 14.01 -2.74
C TYR A 706 10.93 15.18 -3.35
N ARG A 707 11.37 16.42 -3.12
CA ARG A 707 10.73 17.62 -3.71
C ARG A 707 10.73 17.59 -5.24
N ILE A 708 11.83 17.17 -5.87
CA ILE A 708 11.90 17.02 -7.33
C ILE A 708 10.92 15.95 -7.80
N ALA A 709 10.90 14.78 -7.14
CA ALA A 709 9.98 13.71 -7.50
C ALA A 709 8.51 14.14 -7.36
N LEU A 710 8.18 14.85 -6.28
CA LEU A 710 6.83 15.37 -6.04
C LEU A 710 6.45 16.43 -7.09
N HIS A 711 7.37 17.31 -7.46
CA HIS A 711 7.13 18.29 -8.53
C HIS A 711 6.82 17.61 -9.87
N LEU A 712 7.58 16.59 -10.25
CA LEU A 712 7.32 15.81 -11.47
C LEU A 712 5.96 15.10 -11.40
N GLN A 713 5.60 14.57 -10.24
CA GLN A 713 4.31 13.91 -10.03
C GLN A 713 3.14 14.89 -10.13
N PHE A 714 3.25 16.09 -9.56
CA PHE A 714 2.22 17.13 -9.66
C PHE A 714 2.07 17.69 -11.07
N ARG A 715 3.16 17.82 -11.83
CA ARG A 715 3.07 18.22 -13.24
C ARG A 715 2.26 17.23 -14.07
N LYS A 716 2.40 15.92 -13.81
CA LYS A 716 1.61 14.88 -14.48
C LYS A 716 0.09 14.99 -14.21
N HIS A 717 -0.32 15.58 -13.09
CA HIS A 717 -1.75 15.79 -12.78
C HIS A 717 -2.34 17.04 -13.44
N GLY A 718 -1.50 18.00 -13.83
CA GLY A 718 -1.92 19.23 -14.52
C GLY A 718 -1.90 19.13 -16.05
N GLU A 719 -1.35 18.04 -16.58
CA GLU A 719 -1.42 17.61 -17.99
C GLU A 719 -2.58 16.61 -18.15
#